data_AF-A0A2G9ZBQ9-F1
#
_entry.id   AF-A0A2G9ZBQ9-F1
#
_cell.length_a   1.000
_cell.length_b   1.000
_cell.length_c   1.000
_cell.angle_alpha   90.00
_cell.angle_beta   90.00
_cell.angle_gamma   90.00
#
_symmetry.space_group_name_H-M   'P 1'
#
loop_
_entity.id
_entity.type
_entity.pdbx_description
1 polymer ?
#
loop_
_entity_poly.entity_id
_entity_poly.type
_entity_poly.pdbx_seq_one_letter_code
_entity_poly.pdbx_strand_id
1 'polypeptide(L)'
;MSEQEKRFYLLDLLRGLAVFLMVLSHTVYFFHNGTSPFFLGLENFGNTVCFITFLVVSGAVSYLAYFKNGAFNLERKKKVTKRLKMLLLSYWFLAFFVTADQLVKGFGFARWKIILDILTFRNLPSYTEYIPPFIIYAFLLVLMPSFFEKITKRISKVLLYSVGFYLAGFVLYLLPSVSFFAPWKALLSGADGFYRFPIFQYMPVFLFGLFWGKTISETKGLVKKEHFVSAAIYSLIIFEVVLITAGIFLSDNLDFILFRWPPSITFLGVGLGFTCLSALALYRAKQLARHPILRDFLLVLGQNAFALFWTHIFILQLYQMAGGAKVDNIFVFFFLVLLTFVLSLALATFIPFNFKFNLTFIKASLEEQEELLEKETLMKLGEEVEEVYEEIVFEESRIKKFFFPHPSKGPAGRKLVKKRHMMAGSLALLLVIFAVFPSVLEEKDKAVKSATSATWFSDEFAYRQKIIVKNGESFASLPEGKKIKASFDQASLIKEKKSLKNGADLRLVYGRGSSFSSVNFWLNGSPSSGQAHIIFEVAESIAPGQEDGNYFLYYGNAVAESKSKNDPSIAMWESKYEVSFAGELSYPLLMVAEKIWNLKEKDKNLTLPISLKTDREFLNPNVTYEIMGQDINGKFNLGEKNLFQESVNISELLPGKYQIRATIKEAGKTYLSQKCGFYVSNPLYVAWTIDWEGYDVADTYLNALGQITDKHDAKLTNLFNPRIYTTSSIAENRKNYLTNWVRSRNQKKNDEIGLHLHMQYDFVTAAGVEPKRADKWSNWGDIYNDGYAVLTTDYTKDELVKIYKKAFEYFDKMGLGRPETYRAGGWFANGETLKALEEVGIKVDTSGRTKYDFGYDASHKQTGFWDLPETAQPYFPSKTNQNKTGSDNLSILEVPNNGADSYWFKAEDMINRFNKNYSGDILDNPRQVTYLSHPHWFNKSEQDRMDKVLTYVDNFKNDTDDGPVIYAASKDIYNAWEGK
;
A
#
# COMPACT_ATOMS: atom_id res chain seq x y z
N MET A 1 6.17 -26.85 67.56
CA MET A 1 5.71 -26.68 66.16
C MET A 1 5.82 -25.20 65.84
N SER A 2 6.71 -24.80 64.92
CA SER A 2 6.81 -23.40 64.50
C SER A 2 5.52 -22.98 63.82
N GLU A 3 5.02 -21.79 64.13
CA GLU A 3 3.88 -21.16 63.45
C GLU A 3 4.19 -21.02 61.95
N GLN A 4 3.83 -22.02 61.15
CA GLN A 4 3.63 -21.79 59.72
C GLN A 4 2.43 -20.85 59.60
N GLU A 5 2.68 -19.59 59.25
CA GLU A 5 1.63 -18.63 58.89
C GLU A 5 0.72 -19.28 57.83
N LYS A 6 -0.50 -19.60 58.24
CA LYS A 6 -1.51 -20.29 57.43
C LYS A 6 -1.96 -19.38 56.27
N ARG A 7 -2.19 -19.97 55.09
CA ARG A 7 -2.47 -19.28 53.82
C ARG A 7 -3.98 -19.13 53.58
N PHE A 8 -4.41 -18.05 52.92
CA PHE A 8 -5.82 -17.84 52.53
C PHE A 8 -6.08 -18.49 51.17
N TYR A 9 -6.92 -19.53 51.12
CA TYR A 9 -7.17 -20.29 49.90
C TYR A 9 -7.93 -19.46 48.86
N LEU A 10 -8.83 -18.59 49.31
CA LEU A 10 -9.60 -17.71 48.42
C LEU A 10 -8.69 -16.92 47.48
N LEU A 11 -7.63 -16.31 48.02
CA LEU A 11 -6.75 -15.43 47.24
C LEU A 11 -5.94 -16.20 46.20
N ASP A 12 -5.55 -17.44 46.50
CA ASP A 12 -4.91 -18.31 45.52
C ASP A 12 -5.91 -18.82 44.48
N LEU A 13 -7.13 -19.20 44.87
CA LEU A 13 -8.17 -19.65 43.94
C LEU A 13 -8.59 -18.55 42.96
N LEU A 14 -8.81 -17.32 43.44
CA LEU A 14 -9.10 -16.16 42.58
C LEU A 14 -7.96 -15.89 41.61
N ARG A 15 -6.71 -15.99 42.08
CA ARG A 15 -5.55 -15.85 41.21
C ARG A 15 -5.46 -16.98 40.18
N GLY A 16 -5.78 -18.21 40.59
CA GLY A 16 -5.80 -19.37 39.70
C GLY A 16 -6.84 -19.25 38.60
N LEU A 17 -8.04 -18.76 38.94
CA LEU A 17 -9.10 -18.46 37.98
C LEU A 17 -8.66 -17.39 36.98
N ALA A 18 -8.03 -16.31 37.46
CA ALA A 18 -7.48 -15.26 36.59
C ALA A 18 -6.37 -15.79 35.66
N VAL A 19 -5.51 -16.70 36.15
CA VAL A 19 -4.49 -17.36 35.31
C VAL A 19 -5.14 -18.20 34.22
N PHE A 20 -6.14 -19.00 34.59
CA PHE A 20 -6.87 -19.84 33.63
C PHE A 20 -7.53 -19.00 32.52
N LEU A 21 -8.27 -17.95 32.89
CA LEU A 21 -8.93 -17.06 31.94
C LEU A 21 -7.94 -16.28 31.07
N MET A 22 -6.80 -15.85 31.63
CA MET A 22 -5.74 -15.18 30.89
C MET A 22 -5.15 -16.11 29.83
N VAL A 23 -4.79 -17.35 30.20
CA VAL A 23 -4.26 -18.33 29.24
C VAL A 23 -5.28 -18.56 28.13
N LEU A 24 -6.55 -18.77 28.48
CA LEU A 24 -7.62 -19.00 27.52
C LEU A 24 -7.78 -17.82 26.53
N SER A 25 -7.76 -16.59 27.04
CA SER A 25 -7.90 -15.37 26.22
C SER A 25 -6.72 -15.18 25.27
N HIS A 26 -5.49 -15.36 25.74
CA HIS A 26 -4.33 -15.28 24.86
C HIS A 26 -4.33 -16.42 23.83
N THR A 27 -4.75 -17.63 24.21
CA THR A 27 -4.84 -18.72 23.23
C THR A 27 -5.86 -18.44 22.14
N VAL A 28 -7.00 -17.79 22.46
CA VAL A 28 -7.92 -17.27 21.43
C VAL A 28 -7.20 -16.29 20.52
N TYR A 29 -6.55 -15.27 21.07
CA TYR A 29 -5.85 -14.25 20.28
C TYR A 29 -4.78 -14.83 19.34
N PHE A 30 -3.97 -15.76 19.84
CA PHE A 30 -2.83 -16.33 19.10
C PHE A 30 -3.21 -17.46 18.15
N PHE A 31 -4.22 -18.27 18.49
CA PHE A 31 -4.54 -19.48 17.72
C PHE A 31 -5.84 -19.37 16.93
N HIS A 32 -6.78 -18.49 17.25
CA HIS A 32 -8.05 -18.38 16.52
C HIS A 32 -8.03 -17.21 15.53
N ASN A 33 -8.63 -17.38 14.36
CA ASN A 33 -8.59 -16.36 13.28
C ASN A 33 -9.65 -15.25 13.40
N GLY A 34 -10.57 -15.36 14.35
CA GLY A 34 -11.59 -14.35 14.66
C GLY A 34 -12.97 -14.58 14.04
N THR A 35 -13.22 -15.72 13.40
CA THR A 35 -14.52 -16.04 12.77
C THR A 35 -15.66 -16.35 13.74
N SER A 36 -15.37 -16.61 15.02
CA SER A 36 -16.34 -17.07 16.03
C SER A 36 -16.63 -15.96 17.04
N PRO A 37 -17.88 -15.44 17.08
CA PRO A 37 -18.28 -14.43 18.06
C PRO A 37 -18.12 -14.92 19.51
N PHE A 38 -18.29 -16.22 19.75
CA PHE A 38 -18.11 -16.82 21.07
C PHE A 38 -16.67 -16.69 21.57
N PHE A 39 -15.68 -17.04 20.72
CA PHE A 39 -14.27 -16.94 21.11
C PHE A 39 -13.82 -15.49 21.25
N LEU A 40 -14.24 -14.60 20.36
CA LEU A 40 -13.99 -13.16 20.51
C LEU A 40 -14.59 -12.61 21.82
N GLY A 41 -15.81 -13.02 22.16
CA GLY A 41 -16.45 -12.67 23.43
C GLY A 41 -15.65 -13.17 24.63
N LEU A 42 -15.12 -14.39 24.57
CA LEU A 42 -14.31 -15.00 25.61
C LEU A 42 -12.97 -14.28 25.81
N GLU A 43 -12.30 -13.91 24.71
CA GLU A 43 -11.08 -13.10 24.72
C GLU A 43 -11.34 -11.73 25.36
N ASN A 44 -12.38 -11.03 24.89
CA ASN A 44 -12.77 -9.72 25.41
C ASN A 44 -13.12 -9.78 26.90
N PHE A 45 -13.81 -10.83 27.32
CA PHE A 45 -14.15 -11.05 28.72
C PHE A 45 -12.90 -11.21 29.58
N GLY A 46 -11.96 -12.08 29.20
CA GLY A 46 -10.71 -12.24 29.97
C GLY A 46 -9.81 -11.00 29.93
N ASN A 47 -9.74 -10.31 28.80
CA ASN A 47 -9.06 -9.02 28.64
C ASN A 47 -9.61 -7.94 29.58
N THR A 48 -10.89 -8.04 29.95
CA THR A 48 -11.55 -7.13 30.89
C THR A 48 -11.24 -7.48 32.34
N VAL A 49 -11.38 -8.75 32.73
CA VAL A 49 -11.42 -9.13 34.16
C VAL A 49 -10.08 -9.57 34.75
N CYS A 50 -9.15 -10.12 33.95
CA CYS A 50 -7.97 -10.81 34.50
C CYS A 50 -7.01 -9.86 35.22
N PHE A 51 -6.65 -8.74 34.60
CA PHE A 51 -5.69 -7.79 35.18
C PHE A 51 -6.22 -7.17 36.48
N ILE A 52 -7.50 -6.79 36.51
CA ILE A 52 -8.15 -6.23 37.69
C ILE A 52 -8.15 -7.26 38.83
N THR A 53 -8.50 -8.52 38.53
CA THR A 53 -8.46 -9.62 39.51
C THR A 53 -7.05 -9.81 40.09
N PHE A 54 -6.01 -9.84 39.24
CA PHE A 54 -4.62 -9.92 39.70
C PHE A 54 -4.23 -8.74 40.59
N LEU A 55 -4.70 -7.54 40.25
CA LEU A 55 -4.35 -6.33 40.98
C LEU A 55 -5.04 -6.26 42.36
N VAL A 56 -6.32 -6.63 42.45
CA VAL A 56 -7.04 -6.77 43.73
C VAL A 56 -6.34 -7.78 44.63
N VAL A 57 -6.06 -8.98 44.11
CA VAL A 57 -5.38 -10.03 44.87
C VAL A 57 -3.96 -9.60 45.28
N SER A 58 -3.24 -8.89 44.42
CA SER A 58 -1.92 -8.35 44.75
C SER A 58 -1.98 -7.32 45.87
N GLY A 59 -2.98 -6.44 45.87
CA GLY A 59 -3.26 -5.51 46.97
C GLY A 59 -3.56 -6.26 48.27
N ALA A 60 -4.48 -7.22 48.25
CA ALA A 60 -4.88 -7.99 49.43
C ALA A 60 -3.70 -8.76 50.05
N VAL A 61 -2.91 -9.45 49.23
CA VAL A 61 -1.71 -10.17 49.69
C VAL A 61 -0.65 -9.20 50.21
N SER A 62 -0.52 -8.01 49.61
CA SER A 62 0.41 -7.00 50.12
C SER A 62 0.01 -6.50 51.50
N TYR A 63 -1.29 -6.33 51.79
CA TYR A 63 -1.74 -6.02 53.14
C TYR A 63 -1.38 -7.13 54.14
N LEU A 64 -1.72 -8.38 53.80
CA LEU A 64 -1.46 -9.53 54.66
C LEU A 64 0.04 -9.72 54.95
N ALA A 65 0.88 -9.55 53.93
CA ALA A 65 2.32 -9.74 54.05
C ALA A 65 3.03 -8.60 54.81
N TYR A 66 2.50 -7.37 54.73
CA TYR A 66 3.25 -6.19 55.15
C TYR A 66 2.64 -5.42 56.33
N PHE A 67 1.31 -5.43 56.50
CA PHE A 67 0.60 -4.60 57.50
C PHE A 67 -0.09 -5.39 58.62
N LYS A 68 -0.50 -6.66 58.39
CA LYS A 68 -1.32 -7.45 59.35
C LYS A 68 -0.73 -7.53 60.77
N ASN A 69 0.57 -7.79 60.90
CA ASN A 69 1.23 -8.09 62.19
C ASN A 69 2.01 -6.87 62.73
N GLY A 70 1.44 -5.67 62.68
CA GLY A 70 2.08 -4.44 63.19
C GLY A 70 2.99 -3.71 62.19
N ALA A 71 3.80 -2.77 62.67
CA ALA A 71 4.52 -1.79 61.86
C ALA A 71 5.46 -2.41 60.79
N PHE A 72 5.58 -1.71 59.65
CA PHE A 72 6.43 -2.09 58.53
C PHE A 72 7.93 -2.07 58.92
N ASN A 73 8.50 -3.24 59.24
CA ASN A 73 9.87 -3.39 59.72
C ASN A 73 10.89 -3.69 58.61
N LEU A 74 12.19 -3.62 58.96
CA LEU A 74 13.31 -3.80 58.01
C LEU A 74 13.30 -5.18 57.32
N GLU A 75 12.94 -6.25 58.03
CA GLU A 75 12.82 -7.62 57.49
C GLU A 75 11.73 -7.70 56.40
N ARG A 76 10.56 -7.09 56.63
CA ARG A 76 9.50 -7.00 55.62
C ARG A 76 9.94 -6.16 54.42
N LYS A 77 10.64 -5.04 54.65
CA LYS A 77 11.22 -4.22 53.57
C LYS A 77 12.15 -5.04 52.68
N LYS A 78 13.05 -5.85 53.26
CA LYS A 78 13.93 -6.77 52.50
C LYS A 78 13.13 -7.76 51.64
N LYS A 79 12.04 -8.34 52.16
CA LYS A 79 11.17 -9.26 51.42
C LYS A 79 10.52 -8.57 50.21
N VAL A 80 10.01 -7.34 50.37
CA VAL A 80 9.43 -6.56 49.26
C VAL A 80 10.49 -6.20 48.22
N THR A 81 11.66 -5.72 48.66
CA THR A 81 12.77 -5.38 47.76
C THR A 81 13.24 -6.60 46.95
N LYS A 82 13.28 -7.79 47.56
CA LYS A 82 13.57 -9.04 46.83
C LYS A 82 12.53 -9.30 45.74
N ARG A 83 11.23 -9.17 46.05
CA ARG A 83 10.15 -9.31 45.06
C ARG A 83 10.27 -8.28 43.94
N LEU A 84 10.56 -7.02 44.27
CA LEU A 84 10.74 -5.93 43.30
C LEU A 84 11.88 -6.23 42.31
N LYS A 85 13.04 -6.66 42.83
CA LYS A 85 14.17 -7.08 42.00
C LYS A 85 13.79 -8.22 41.06
N MET A 86 13.03 -9.21 41.53
CA MET A 86 12.57 -10.29 40.67
C MET A 86 11.63 -9.79 39.57
N LEU A 87 10.61 -8.99 39.91
CA LEU A 87 9.68 -8.44 38.91
C LEU A 87 10.42 -7.63 37.84
N LEU A 88 11.41 -6.82 38.25
CA LEU A 88 12.22 -6.01 37.34
C LEU A 88 13.10 -6.86 36.41
N LEU A 89 13.82 -7.83 36.96
CA LEU A 89 14.66 -8.74 36.17
C LEU A 89 13.82 -9.58 35.21
N SER A 90 12.66 -10.06 35.66
CA SER A 90 11.73 -10.82 34.82
C SER A 90 11.14 -9.96 33.70
N TYR A 91 10.78 -8.70 33.98
CA TYR A 91 10.35 -7.75 32.96
C TYR A 91 11.44 -7.56 31.91
N TRP A 92 12.67 -7.22 32.32
CA TRP A 92 13.76 -7.00 31.37
C TRP A 92 14.04 -8.23 30.52
N PHE A 93 14.12 -9.41 31.13
CA PHE A 93 14.34 -10.64 30.39
C PHE A 93 13.26 -10.87 29.33
N LEU A 94 11.99 -10.75 29.72
CA LEU A 94 10.87 -11.00 28.80
C LEU A 94 10.81 -9.93 27.70
N ALA A 95 11.02 -8.66 28.05
CA ALA A 95 11.05 -7.56 27.09
C ALA A 95 12.18 -7.71 26.07
N PHE A 96 13.40 -8.08 26.50
CA PHE A 96 14.51 -8.38 25.59
C PHE A 96 14.24 -9.61 24.73
N PHE A 97 13.56 -10.62 25.27
CA PHE A 97 13.20 -11.81 24.51
C PHE A 97 12.17 -11.51 23.41
N VAL A 98 11.09 -10.80 23.75
CA VAL A 98 10.06 -10.39 22.78
C VAL A 98 10.63 -9.48 21.69
N THR A 99 11.64 -8.67 22.00
CA THR A 99 12.32 -7.79 21.04
C THR A 99 13.59 -8.39 20.43
N ALA A 100 13.85 -9.67 20.62
CA ALA A 100 15.10 -10.31 20.20
C ALA A 100 15.35 -10.15 18.69
N ASP A 101 14.33 -10.33 17.85
CA ASP A 101 14.45 -10.15 16.39
C ASP A 101 14.90 -8.73 16.02
N GLN A 102 14.31 -7.71 16.67
CA GLN A 102 14.68 -6.31 16.45
C GLN A 102 16.11 -6.00 16.92
N LEU A 103 16.53 -6.61 18.03
CA LEU A 103 17.87 -6.46 18.59
C LEU A 103 18.95 -7.15 17.77
N VAL A 104 18.63 -8.29 17.15
CA VAL A 104 19.52 -9.04 16.25
C VAL A 104 19.69 -8.33 14.92
N LYS A 105 18.60 -7.77 14.36
CA LYS A 105 18.63 -7.05 13.07
C LYS A 105 19.15 -5.61 13.19
N GLY A 106 19.09 -5.00 14.37
CA GLY A 106 19.52 -3.62 14.59
C GLY A 106 21.05 -3.47 14.70
N PHE A 107 21.60 -2.44 14.04
CA PHE A 107 23.02 -2.08 14.13
C PHE A 107 23.24 -0.70 14.78
N GLY A 108 24.37 -0.52 15.46
CA GLY A 108 24.82 0.79 16.00
C GLY A 108 23.86 1.44 17.01
N PHE A 109 23.58 2.74 16.82
CA PHE A 109 22.77 3.55 17.74
C PHE A 109 21.32 3.07 17.85
N ALA A 110 20.75 2.49 16.80
CA ALA A 110 19.37 1.98 16.81
C ALA A 110 19.21 0.84 17.82
N ARG A 111 20.18 -0.08 17.90
CA ARG A 111 20.18 -1.17 18.88
C ARG A 111 20.27 -0.65 20.31
N TRP A 112 21.17 0.32 20.56
CA TRP A 112 21.31 0.95 21.87
C TRP A 112 20.06 1.69 22.31
N LYS A 113 19.39 2.39 21.39
CA LYS A 113 18.11 3.04 21.66
C LYS A 113 17.05 2.05 22.14
N ILE A 114 16.89 0.90 21.46
CA ILE A 114 15.93 -0.15 21.89
C ILE A 114 16.24 -0.63 23.32
N ILE A 115 17.52 -0.89 23.61
CA ILE A 115 17.95 -1.34 24.94
C ILE A 115 17.61 -0.29 26.01
N LEU A 116 17.97 0.97 25.77
CA LEU A 116 17.68 2.06 26.71
C LEU A 116 16.18 2.27 26.88
N ASP A 117 15.40 2.22 25.81
CA ASP A 117 13.95 2.37 25.86
C ASP A 117 13.29 1.24 26.68
N ILE A 118 13.78 -0.01 26.59
CA ILE A 118 13.32 -1.13 27.43
C ILE A 118 13.68 -0.91 28.90
N LEU A 119 14.94 -0.58 29.18
CA LEU A 119 15.44 -0.39 30.55
C LEU A 119 14.74 0.77 31.28
N THR A 120 14.34 1.80 30.53
CA THR A 120 13.67 3.00 31.05
C THR A 120 12.14 2.95 30.95
N PHE A 121 11.54 1.80 30.61
CA PHE A 121 10.09 1.63 30.43
C PHE A 121 9.45 2.50 29.33
N ARG A 122 10.24 3.06 28.40
CA ARG A 122 9.72 3.78 27.23
C ARG A 122 9.19 2.82 26.17
N ASN A 123 9.79 1.64 26.05
CA ASN A 123 9.27 0.55 25.25
C ASN A 123 8.95 -0.61 26.18
N LEU A 124 7.66 -0.86 26.44
CA LEU A 124 7.18 -2.13 26.97
C LEU A 124 6.66 -2.93 25.78
N PRO A 125 7.36 -4.00 25.35
CA PRO A 125 6.88 -4.89 24.31
C PRO A 125 5.55 -5.54 24.69
N SER A 126 4.76 -5.96 23.69
CA SER A 126 3.46 -6.61 23.91
C SER A 126 3.57 -7.77 24.89
N TYR A 127 2.56 -7.92 25.75
CA TYR A 127 2.51 -8.91 26.82
C TYR A 127 3.64 -8.75 27.86
N THR A 128 4.21 -7.56 28.01
CA THR A 128 5.08 -7.22 29.16
C THR A 128 4.54 -6.04 29.96
N GLU A 129 3.59 -5.29 29.41
CA GLU A 129 3.04 -4.03 29.92
C GLU A 129 2.26 -4.15 31.23
N TYR A 130 1.82 -5.34 31.65
CA TYR A 130 1.17 -5.54 32.96
C TYR A 130 2.18 -5.70 34.10
N ILE A 131 3.48 -5.98 33.85
CA ILE A 131 4.49 -6.13 34.92
C ILE A 131 4.81 -4.78 35.60
N PRO A 132 5.04 -3.68 34.87
CA PRO A 132 5.39 -2.39 35.46
C PRO A 132 4.41 -1.88 36.52
N PRO A 133 3.08 -2.01 36.39
CA PRO A 133 2.16 -1.74 37.49
C PRO A 133 2.53 -2.45 38.80
N PHE A 134 2.81 -3.76 38.76
CA PHE A 134 3.20 -4.50 39.97
C PHE A 134 4.56 -4.05 40.53
N ILE A 135 5.50 -3.65 39.67
CA ILE A 135 6.78 -3.06 40.08
C ILE A 135 6.53 -1.74 40.81
N ILE A 136 5.76 -0.84 40.20
CA ILE A 136 5.53 0.51 40.71
C ILE A 136 4.73 0.47 42.01
N TYR A 137 3.64 -0.31 42.10
CA TYR A 137 2.88 -0.42 43.36
C TYR A 137 3.71 -1.04 44.49
N ALA A 138 4.51 -2.08 44.21
CA ALA A 138 5.40 -2.65 45.21
C ALA A 138 6.48 -1.65 45.66
N PHE A 139 7.01 -0.85 44.73
CA PHE A 139 7.96 0.22 45.03
C PHE A 139 7.32 1.31 45.90
N LEU A 140 6.11 1.76 45.57
CA LEU A 140 5.36 2.76 46.33
C LEU A 140 5.05 2.29 47.77
N LEU A 141 4.73 1.00 47.96
CA LEU A 141 4.58 0.43 49.31
C LEU A 141 5.86 0.50 50.14
N VAL A 142 7.03 0.36 49.52
CA VAL A 142 8.34 0.49 50.19
C VAL A 142 8.69 1.94 50.47
N LEU A 143 8.35 2.84 49.55
CA LEU A 143 8.66 4.26 49.64
C LEU A 143 7.77 4.97 50.67
N MET A 144 6.48 4.62 50.72
CA MET A 144 5.45 5.32 51.51
C MET A 144 4.57 4.36 52.33
N PRO A 145 5.12 3.44 53.13
CA PRO A 145 4.33 2.42 53.83
C PRO A 145 3.27 3.01 54.77
N SER A 146 3.61 4.08 55.49
CA SER A 146 2.71 4.75 56.44
C SER A 146 1.52 5.43 55.77
N PHE A 147 1.66 5.88 54.51
CA PHE A 147 0.58 6.45 53.73
C PHE A 147 -0.48 5.39 53.42
N PHE A 148 -0.08 4.26 52.85
CA PHE A 148 -0.99 3.15 52.52
C PHE A 148 -1.62 2.53 53.77
N GLU A 149 -0.88 2.41 54.88
CA GLU A 149 -1.45 1.94 56.15
C GLU A 149 -2.54 2.89 56.67
N LYS A 150 -2.33 4.22 56.59
CA LYS A 150 -3.33 5.22 57.04
C LYS A 150 -4.59 5.22 56.17
N ILE A 151 -4.46 5.01 54.86
CA ILE A 151 -5.58 4.96 53.91
C ILE A 151 -6.44 3.73 54.20
N THR A 152 -5.81 2.57 54.36
CA THR A 152 -6.52 1.29 54.51
C THR A 152 -7.30 1.16 55.82
N LYS A 153 -7.08 2.05 56.81
CA LYS A 153 -7.83 2.04 58.08
C LYS A 153 -9.33 2.30 57.94
N ARG A 154 -9.77 3.05 56.93
CA ARG A 154 -11.19 3.40 56.74
C ARG A 154 -11.56 3.37 55.25
N ILE A 155 -12.70 2.76 54.90
CA ILE A 155 -13.19 2.70 53.51
C ILE A 155 -13.40 4.10 52.91
N SER A 156 -13.85 5.09 53.70
CA SER A 156 -14.03 6.47 53.22
C SER A 156 -12.72 7.10 52.74
N LYS A 157 -11.60 6.79 53.37
CA LYS A 157 -10.27 7.23 52.89
C LYS A 157 -9.91 6.50 51.60
N VAL A 158 -10.11 5.19 51.54
CA VAL A 158 -9.87 4.41 50.31
C VAL A 158 -10.63 5.04 49.14
N LEU A 159 -11.93 5.31 49.30
CA LEU A 159 -12.76 5.96 48.27
C LEU A 159 -12.26 7.35 47.90
N LEU A 160 -11.96 8.22 48.88
CA LEU A 160 -11.46 9.57 48.63
C LEU A 160 -10.17 9.57 47.81
N TYR A 161 -9.19 8.75 48.21
CA TYR A 161 -7.92 8.65 47.51
C TYR A 161 -8.06 7.97 46.15
N SER A 162 -8.95 6.98 46.01
CA SER A 162 -9.29 6.38 44.71
C SER A 162 -9.80 7.43 43.72
N VAL A 163 -10.76 8.27 44.13
CA VAL A 163 -11.27 9.36 43.30
C VAL A 163 -10.15 10.34 42.95
N GLY A 164 -9.35 10.76 43.95
CA GLY A 164 -8.24 11.68 43.72
C GLY A 164 -7.20 11.17 42.72
N PHE A 165 -6.79 9.91 42.83
CA PHE A 165 -5.84 9.31 41.88
C PHE A 165 -6.44 9.15 40.48
N TYR A 166 -7.69 8.72 40.38
CA TYR A 166 -8.34 8.56 39.08
C TYR A 166 -8.49 9.91 38.36
N LEU A 167 -8.96 10.95 39.05
CA LEU A 167 -9.07 12.31 38.50
C LEU A 167 -7.70 12.88 38.12
N ALA A 168 -6.67 12.69 38.93
CA ALA A 168 -5.31 13.11 38.59
C ALA A 168 -4.82 12.43 37.31
N GLY A 169 -5.05 11.11 37.17
CA GLY A 169 -4.75 10.38 35.95
C GLY A 169 -5.52 10.91 34.74
N PHE A 170 -6.82 11.17 34.88
CA PHE A 170 -7.66 11.71 33.81
C PHE A 170 -7.20 13.10 33.35
N VAL A 171 -6.92 14.01 34.29
CA VAL A 171 -6.38 15.35 33.96
C VAL A 171 -5.03 15.22 33.25
N LEU A 172 -4.12 14.38 33.74
CA LEU A 172 -2.83 14.16 33.10
C LEU A 172 -2.95 13.56 31.69
N TYR A 173 -3.92 12.68 31.46
CA TYR A 173 -4.23 12.12 30.15
C TYR A 173 -4.60 13.20 29.13
N LEU A 174 -5.43 14.18 29.52
CA LEU A 174 -5.88 15.26 28.64
C LEU A 174 -4.78 16.28 28.28
N LEU A 175 -3.72 16.39 29.09
CA LEU A 175 -2.64 17.35 28.83
C LEU A 175 -1.78 16.92 27.63
N PRO A 176 -1.46 17.80 26.67
CA PRO A 176 -0.58 17.44 25.56
C PRO A 176 0.82 17.04 26.05
N SER A 177 1.46 16.09 25.37
CA SER A 177 2.82 15.65 25.70
C SER A 177 3.74 15.69 24.50
N VAL A 178 4.97 16.17 24.69
CA VAL A 178 6.03 16.04 23.70
C VAL A 178 6.31 14.55 23.46
N SER A 179 6.55 14.17 22.20
CA SER A 179 6.71 12.77 21.75
C SER A 179 7.71 11.97 22.58
N PHE A 180 8.79 12.59 23.05
CA PHE A 180 9.79 11.96 23.91
C PHE A 180 9.20 11.41 25.23
N PHE A 181 8.27 12.16 25.85
CA PHE A 181 7.67 11.83 27.15
C PHE A 181 6.39 11.01 27.07
N ALA A 182 5.80 10.89 25.87
CA ALA A 182 4.54 10.19 25.65
C ALA A 182 4.50 8.76 26.24
N PRO A 183 5.56 7.92 26.17
CA PRO A 183 5.52 6.58 26.74
C PRO A 183 5.39 6.53 28.27
N TRP A 184 6.06 7.44 28.99
CA TRP A 184 5.93 7.49 30.46
C TRP A 184 4.59 8.09 30.87
N LYS A 185 4.11 9.09 30.13
CA LYS A 185 2.74 9.58 30.30
C LYS A 185 1.74 8.43 30.12
N ALA A 186 1.92 7.62 29.07
CA ALA A 186 1.07 6.46 28.82
C ALA A 186 1.08 5.45 29.99
N LEU A 187 2.25 5.20 30.58
CA LEU A 187 2.37 4.34 31.76
C LEU A 187 1.75 4.95 33.03
N LEU A 188 1.82 6.26 33.22
CA LEU A 188 1.31 6.92 34.44
C LEU A 188 -0.19 7.20 34.36
N SER A 189 -0.65 7.77 33.26
CA SER A 189 -2.00 8.31 33.06
C SER A 189 -2.68 7.88 31.77
N GLY A 190 -2.02 7.12 30.89
CA GLY A 190 -2.53 6.82 29.54
C GLY A 190 -2.16 7.91 28.54
N ALA A 191 -2.19 7.55 27.25
CA ALA A 191 -1.99 8.44 26.11
C ALA A 191 -2.58 7.77 24.86
N ASP A 192 -3.04 8.58 23.90
CA ASP A 192 -3.63 8.07 22.65
C ASP A 192 -2.62 7.25 21.86
N GLY A 193 -3.07 6.11 21.34
CA GLY A 193 -2.21 5.18 20.61
C GLY A 193 -1.25 4.37 21.49
N PHE A 194 -1.46 4.28 22.80
CA PHE A 194 -0.67 3.41 23.68
C PHE A 194 -1.55 2.44 24.48
N TYR A 195 -1.34 1.13 24.29
CA TYR A 195 -2.00 0.08 25.09
C TYR A 195 -1.21 -0.19 26.38
N ARG A 196 -1.46 0.61 27.42
CA ARG A 196 -0.69 0.62 28.69
C ARG A 196 -1.62 0.67 29.89
N PHE A 197 -1.28 -0.02 30.98
CA PHE A 197 -2.04 -0.01 32.24
C PHE A 197 -1.66 1.20 33.12
N PRO A 198 -2.42 2.32 33.10
CA PRO A 198 -1.98 3.56 33.72
C PRO A 198 -2.02 3.49 35.25
N ILE A 199 -0.91 3.81 35.90
CA ILE A 199 -0.77 3.68 37.36
C ILE A 199 -1.83 4.47 38.13
N PHE A 200 -2.16 5.69 37.69
CA PHE A 200 -3.12 6.53 38.40
C PHE A 200 -4.55 5.96 38.33
N GLN A 201 -5.01 5.58 37.15
CA GLN A 201 -6.37 5.07 36.96
C GLN A 201 -6.58 3.66 37.52
N TYR A 202 -5.54 2.83 37.63
CA TYR A 202 -5.64 1.50 38.26
C TYR A 202 -5.35 1.52 39.78
N MET A 203 -4.87 2.63 40.34
CA MET A 203 -4.66 2.77 41.80
C MET A 203 -5.92 2.47 42.64
N PRO A 204 -7.15 2.86 42.24
CA PRO A 204 -8.38 2.51 42.95
C PRO A 204 -8.53 1.01 43.21
N VAL A 205 -8.23 0.18 42.21
CA VAL A 205 -8.32 -1.29 42.29
C VAL A 205 -7.31 -1.83 43.29
N PHE A 206 -6.08 -1.30 43.28
CA PHE A 206 -5.04 -1.71 44.21
C PHE A 206 -5.36 -1.32 45.66
N LEU A 207 -5.86 -0.10 45.89
CA LEU A 207 -6.28 0.38 47.20
C LEU A 207 -7.47 -0.43 47.75
N PHE A 208 -8.43 -0.77 46.89
CA PHE A 208 -9.52 -1.67 47.24
C PHE A 208 -8.99 -3.05 47.64
N GLY A 209 -8.03 -3.60 46.89
CA GLY A 209 -7.35 -4.85 47.26
C GLY A 209 -6.71 -4.79 48.65
N LEU A 210 -5.97 -3.72 48.96
CA LEU A 210 -5.37 -3.55 50.30
C LEU A 210 -6.44 -3.51 51.42
N PHE A 211 -7.53 -2.78 51.21
CA PHE A 211 -8.64 -2.70 52.16
C PHE A 211 -9.38 -4.05 52.30
N TRP A 212 -9.56 -4.77 51.20
CA TRP A 212 -10.12 -6.11 51.20
C TRP A 212 -9.24 -7.03 52.06
N GLY A 213 -7.94 -7.08 51.79
CA GLY A 213 -6.97 -7.87 52.56
C GLY A 213 -7.03 -7.60 54.07
N LYS A 214 -7.20 -6.32 54.46
CA LYS A 214 -7.45 -5.93 55.85
C LYS A 214 -8.74 -6.54 56.39
N THR A 215 -9.84 -6.27 55.71
CA THR A 215 -11.17 -6.63 56.17
C THR A 215 -11.33 -8.14 56.33
N ILE A 216 -10.85 -8.95 55.37
CA ILE A 216 -10.91 -10.42 55.49
C ILE A 216 -9.99 -10.97 56.57
N SER A 217 -8.92 -10.26 56.92
CA SER A 217 -7.99 -10.68 57.97
C SER A 217 -8.50 -10.37 59.38
N GLU A 218 -9.31 -9.31 59.53
CA GLU A 218 -9.87 -8.86 60.80
C GLU A 218 -11.26 -9.48 61.07
N THR A 219 -12.00 -9.82 60.01
CA THR A 219 -13.34 -10.44 60.12
C THR A 219 -13.19 -11.92 60.43
N LYS A 220 -13.77 -12.37 61.55
CA LYS A 220 -13.85 -13.80 61.92
C LYS A 220 -15.18 -14.41 61.44
N GLY A 221 -15.13 -15.64 60.92
CA GLY A 221 -16.30 -16.41 60.49
C GLY A 221 -16.63 -16.22 59.00
N LEU A 222 -16.95 -17.32 58.32
CA LEU A 222 -17.15 -17.36 56.86
C LEU A 222 -18.37 -16.52 56.44
N VAL A 223 -19.46 -16.62 57.20
CA VAL A 223 -20.72 -15.90 56.94
C VAL A 223 -20.51 -14.39 56.93
N LYS A 224 -19.71 -13.85 57.85
CA LYS A 224 -19.43 -12.40 57.90
C LYS A 224 -18.56 -11.94 56.73
N LYS A 225 -17.63 -12.78 56.27
CA LYS A 225 -16.84 -12.53 55.06
C LYS A 225 -17.73 -12.54 53.82
N GLU A 226 -18.69 -13.47 53.73
CA GLU A 226 -19.70 -13.49 52.65
C GLU A 226 -20.58 -12.24 52.64
N HIS A 227 -21.04 -11.78 53.80
CA HIS A 227 -21.84 -10.55 53.90
C HIS A 227 -21.05 -9.33 53.43
N PHE A 228 -19.77 -9.25 53.79
CA PHE A 228 -18.89 -8.19 53.30
C PHE A 228 -18.76 -8.20 51.76
N VAL A 229 -18.50 -9.37 51.17
CA VAL A 229 -18.38 -9.49 49.70
C VAL A 229 -19.72 -9.18 49.02
N SER A 230 -20.83 -9.65 49.59
CA SER A 230 -22.18 -9.36 49.07
C SER A 230 -22.50 -7.87 49.11
N ALA A 231 -22.20 -7.19 50.22
CA ALA A 231 -22.37 -5.75 50.34
C ALA A 231 -21.51 -4.98 49.32
N ALA A 232 -20.28 -5.43 49.06
CA ALA A 232 -19.43 -4.86 48.02
C ALA A 232 -20.04 -5.04 46.62
N ILE A 233 -20.60 -6.21 46.31
CA ILE A 233 -21.29 -6.48 45.03
C ILE A 233 -22.48 -5.54 44.85
N TYR A 234 -23.38 -5.44 45.83
CA TYR A 234 -24.55 -4.56 45.73
C TYR A 234 -24.13 -3.10 45.56
N SER A 235 -23.10 -2.66 46.29
CA SER A 235 -22.57 -1.30 46.16
C SER A 235 -22.01 -1.03 44.76
N LEU A 236 -21.29 -2.00 44.19
CA LEU A 236 -20.75 -1.91 42.83
C LEU A 236 -21.87 -1.89 41.78
N ILE A 237 -22.88 -2.77 41.89
CA ILE A 237 -24.00 -2.80 40.95
C ILE A 237 -24.75 -1.47 40.95
N ILE A 238 -25.09 -0.94 42.13
CA ILE A 238 -25.77 0.37 42.23
C ILE A 238 -24.90 1.46 41.59
N PHE A 239 -23.60 1.47 41.88
CA PHE A 239 -22.68 2.44 41.32
C PHE A 239 -22.56 2.35 39.78
N GLU A 240 -22.43 1.14 39.24
CA GLU A 240 -22.39 0.90 37.79
C GLU A 240 -23.68 1.33 37.09
N VAL A 241 -24.85 0.99 37.66
CA VAL A 241 -26.16 1.41 37.10
C VAL A 241 -26.26 2.93 37.07
N VAL A 242 -25.86 3.61 38.14
CA VAL A 242 -25.85 5.08 38.18
C VAL A 242 -24.92 5.66 37.12
N LEU A 243 -23.71 5.11 36.95
CA LEU A 243 -22.74 5.58 35.96
C LEU A 243 -23.19 5.33 34.52
N ILE A 244 -23.73 4.15 34.22
CA ILE A 244 -24.24 3.81 32.89
C ILE A 244 -25.44 4.69 32.55
N THR A 245 -26.37 4.87 33.49
CA THR A 245 -27.54 5.74 33.29
C THR A 245 -27.10 7.19 33.06
N ALA A 246 -26.22 7.73 33.92
CA ALA A 246 -25.66 9.07 33.72
C ALA A 246 -24.91 9.20 32.39
N GLY A 247 -24.19 8.14 31.99
CA GLY A 247 -23.47 8.06 30.72
C GLY A 247 -24.39 8.15 29.51
N ILE A 248 -25.47 7.37 29.49
CA ILE A 248 -26.51 7.40 28.44
C ILE A 248 -27.16 8.79 28.35
N PHE A 249 -27.37 9.46 29.48
CA PHE A 249 -27.93 10.82 29.50
C PHE A 249 -26.96 11.91 29.02
N LEU A 250 -25.64 11.68 29.11
CA LEU A 250 -24.62 12.68 28.81
C LEU A 250 -23.94 12.49 27.44
N SER A 251 -24.08 11.32 26.81
CA SER A 251 -23.42 10.99 25.54
C SER A 251 -24.20 9.91 24.76
N ASP A 252 -24.44 10.16 23.47
CA ASP A 252 -25.04 9.19 22.54
C ASP A 252 -24.08 8.04 22.17
N ASN A 253 -22.80 8.18 22.49
CA ASN A 253 -21.79 7.16 22.23
C ASN A 253 -21.59 6.31 23.50
N LEU A 254 -21.81 5.00 23.42
CA LEU A 254 -21.63 4.03 24.52
C LEU A 254 -20.23 3.40 24.56
N ASP A 255 -19.38 3.66 23.57
CA ASP A 255 -18.07 3.02 23.44
C ASP A 255 -17.11 3.39 24.58
N PHE A 256 -17.35 4.52 25.26
CA PHE A 256 -16.55 4.92 26.43
C PHE A 256 -16.76 4.01 27.65
N ILE A 257 -17.88 3.26 27.72
CA ILE A 257 -18.26 2.47 28.90
C ILE A 257 -17.27 1.34 29.16
N LEU A 258 -16.72 0.69 28.14
CA LEU A 258 -15.76 -0.40 28.31
C LEU A 258 -14.36 -0.02 27.83
N PHE A 259 -14.08 1.29 27.76
CA PHE A 259 -12.77 1.76 27.34
C PHE A 259 -11.69 1.32 28.31
N ARG A 260 -10.62 0.71 27.78
CA ARG A 260 -9.55 0.10 28.59
C ARG A 260 -8.34 1.01 28.78
N TRP A 261 -8.12 1.99 27.89
CA TRP A 261 -6.85 2.73 27.76
C TRP A 261 -7.03 4.24 27.49
N PRO A 262 -7.07 5.10 28.53
CA PRO A 262 -7.10 4.77 29.94
C PRO A 262 -8.42 4.08 30.34
N PRO A 263 -8.45 3.27 31.42
CA PRO A 263 -9.64 2.51 31.76
C PRO A 263 -10.76 3.45 32.22
N SER A 264 -11.96 3.25 31.70
CA SER A 264 -13.17 3.88 32.21
C SER A 264 -13.49 3.37 33.61
N ILE A 265 -14.28 4.14 34.37
CA ILE A 265 -14.69 3.74 35.72
C ILE A 265 -15.52 2.45 35.67
N THR A 266 -16.39 2.33 34.68
CA THR A 266 -17.24 1.17 34.43
C THR A 266 -16.43 -0.06 34.02
N PHE A 267 -15.36 0.09 33.22
CA PHE A 267 -14.42 -1.01 32.94
C PHE A 267 -13.78 -1.54 34.23
N LEU A 268 -13.34 -0.65 35.12
CA LEU A 268 -12.78 -1.03 36.42
C LEU A 268 -13.83 -1.73 37.29
N GLY A 269 -15.05 -1.22 37.31
CA GLY A 269 -16.15 -1.78 38.09
C GLY A 269 -16.61 -3.15 37.62
N VAL A 270 -16.64 -3.42 36.31
CA VAL A 270 -16.91 -4.77 35.77
C VAL A 270 -15.88 -5.79 36.28
N GLY A 271 -14.59 -5.45 36.22
CA GLY A 271 -13.54 -6.35 36.73
C GLY A 271 -13.57 -6.53 38.25
N LEU A 272 -13.90 -5.47 39.01
CA LEU A 272 -14.10 -5.56 40.46
C LEU A 272 -15.32 -6.41 40.79
N GLY A 273 -16.43 -6.22 40.07
CA GLY A 273 -17.65 -6.99 40.20
C GLY A 273 -17.39 -8.47 39.94
N PHE A 274 -16.70 -8.81 38.85
CA PHE A 274 -16.28 -10.19 38.57
C PHE A 274 -15.44 -10.78 39.71
N THR A 275 -14.47 -10.02 40.24
CA THR A 275 -13.62 -10.47 41.33
C THR A 275 -14.43 -10.76 42.60
N CYS A 276 -15.36 -9.86 42.96
CA CYS A 276 -16.24 -10.04 44.12
C CYS A 276 -17.25 -11.18 43.92
N LEU A 277 -17.86 -11.29 42.75
CA LEU A 277 -18.79 -12.39 42.42
C LEU A 277 -18.08 -13.74 42.47
N SER A 278 -16.87 -13.82 41.90
CA SER A 278 -16.04 -15.03 41.97
C SER A 278 -15.69 -15.37 43.42
N ALA A 279 -15.38 -14.37 44.25
CA ALA A 279 -15.09 -14.59 45.66
C ALA A 279 -16.31 -15.10 46.43
N LEU A 280 -17.49 -14.54 46.18
CA LEU A 280 -18.74 -14.97 46.78
C LEU A 280 -19.08 -16.41 46.35
N ALA A 281 -18.94 -16.71 45.05
CA ALA A 281 -19.16 -18.05 44.53
C ALA A 281 -18.24 -19.07 45.19
N LEU A 282 -16.95 -18.74 45.36
CA LEU A 282 -15.99 -19.60 46.05
C LEU A 282 -16.32 -19.78 47.54
N TYR A 283 -16.77 -18.74 48.25
CA TYR A 283 -17.22 -18.88 49.63
C TYR A 283 -18.47 -19.77 49.74
N ARG A 284 -19.50 -19.54 48.92
CA ARG A 284 -20.73 -20.34 48.92
C ARG A 284 -20.51 -21.79 48.48
N ALA A 285 -19.56 -22.01 47.57
CA ALA A 285 -19.11 -23.34 47.19
C ALA A 285 -18.24 -24.02 48.26
N LYS A 286 -18.07 -23.40 49.44
CA LYS A 286 -17.17 -23.78 50.53
C LYS A 286 -15.82 -24.22 49.98
N GLN A 287 -15.30 -23.31 49.15
CA GLN A 287 -14.06 -23.31 48.39
C GLN A 287 -13.73 -24.65 47.70
N LEU A 288 -14.74 -25.19 47.03
CA LEU A 288 -14.65 -26.35 46.13
C LEU A 288 -14.31 -27.66 46.85
N ALA A 289 -14.69 -27.80 48.12
CA ALA A 289 -14.50 -29.05 48.88
C ALA A 289 -15.10 -30.28 48.19
N ARG A 290 -16.24 -30.12 47.48
CA ARG A 290 -16.89 -31.19 46.70
C ARG A 290 -16.23 -31.48 45.34
N HIS A 291 -15.26 -30.67 44.91
CA HIS A 291 -14.56 -30.79 43.64
C HIS A 291 -13.04 -30.65 43.85
N PRO A 292 -12.39 -31.61 44.55
CA PRO A 292 -11.00 -31.49 44.96
C PRO A 292 -10.04 -31.34 43.78
N ILE A 293 -10.32 -31.99 42.64
CA ILE A 293 -9.49 -31.88 41.43
C ILE A 293 -9.47 -30.44 40.90
N LEU A 294 -10.64 -29.81 40.75
CA LEU A 294 -10.75 -28.44 40.26
C LEU A 294 -10.13 -27.45 41.25
N ARG A 295 -10.39 -27.65 42.55
CA ARG A 295 -9.78 -26.86 43.63
C ARG A 295 -8.26 -26.89 43.55
N ASP A 296 -7.70 -28.09 43.52
CA ASP A 296 -6.25 -28.29 43.56
C ASP A 296 -5.60 -27.77 42.29
N PHE A 297 -6.24 -27.96 41.13
CA PHE A 297 -5.82 -27.36 39.87
C PHE A 297 -5.73 -25.83 39.95
N LEU A 298 -6.80 -25.15 40.37
CA LEU A 298 -6.82 -23.70 40.52
C LEU A 298 -5.81 -23.21 41.57
N LEU A 299 -5.64 -23.93 42.67
CA LEU A 299 -4.61 -23.63 43.67
C LEU A 299 -3.21 -23.71 43.06
N VAL A 300 -2.91 -24.75 42.26
CA VAL A 300 -1.61 -24.86 41.57
C VAL A 300 -1.39 -23.66 40.65
N LEU A 301 -2.41 -23.25 39.89
CA LEU A 301 -2.32 -22.07 39.03
C LEU A 301 -2.06 -20.80 39.84
N GLY A 302 -2.83 -20.56 40.90
CA GLY A 302 -2.74 -19.34 41.70
C GLY A 302 -1.46 -19.22 42.50
N GLN A 303 -0.99 -20.32 43.08
CA GLN A 303 0.25 -20.33 43.86
C GLN A 303 1.48 -20.10 42.97
N ASN A 304 1.41 -20.48 41.69
CA ASN A 304 2.49 -20.38 40.71
C ASN A 304 2.22 -19.36 39.60
N ALA A 305 1.27 -18.45 39.81
CA ALA A 305 0.74 -17.56 38.77
C ALA A 305 1.82 -16.79 37.99
N PHE A 306 2.84 -16.28 38.68
CA PHE A 306 3.92 -15.52 38.05
C PHE A 306 4.83 -16.38 37.15
N ALA A 307 5.13 -17.61 37.57
CA ALA A 307 5.94 -18.53 36.78
C ALA A 307 5.17 -19.02 35.54
N LEU A 308 3.88 -19.34 35.71
CA LEU A 308 3.00 -19.77 34.62
C LEU A 308 2.75 -18.67 33.60
N PHE A 309 2.54 -17.45 34.08
CA PHE A 309 2.44 -16.26 33.26
C PHE A 309 3.67 -16.14 32.33
N TRP A 310 4.87 -16.26 32.89
CA TRP A 310 6.11 -16.11 32.14
C TRP A 310 6.30 -17.22 31.10
N THR A 311 6.06 -18.48 31.47
CA THR A 311 6.21 -19.61 30.53
C THR A 311 5.19 -19.57 29.43
N HIS A 312 3.97 -19.15 29.74
CA HIS A 312 2.90 -19.01 28.78
C HIS A 312 3.25 -17.97 27.71
N ILE A 313 3.65 -16.75 28.10
CA ILE A 313 4.07 -15.74 27.09
C ILE A 313 5.30 -16.21 26.32
N PHE A 314 6.26 -16.85 26.99
CA PHE A 314 7.44 -17.39 26.31
C PHE A 314 7.06 -18.39 25.21
N ILE A 315 6.13 -19.31 25.47
CA ILE A 315 5.63 -20.28 24.47
C ILE A 315 4.89 -19.57 23.33
N LEU A 316 3.99 -18.64 23.64
CA LEU A 316 3.22 -17.91 22.63
C LEU A 316 4.14 -17.09 21.71
N GLN A 317 5.18 -16.47 22.27
CA GLN A 317 6.16 -15.73 21.49
C GLN A 317 6.99 -16.64 20.60
N LEU A 318 7.41 -17.82 21.08
CA LEU A 318 8.08 -18.82 20.25
C LEU A 318 7.18 -19.29 19.09
N TYR A 319 5.90 -19.51 19.36
CA TYR A 319 4.93 -19.86 18.34
C TYR A 319 4.82 -18.76 17.25
N GLN A 320 4.74 -17.50 17.66
CA GLN A 320 4.72 -16.36 16.73
C GLN A 320 6.03 -16.24 15.93
N MET A 321 7.18 -16.39 16.59
CA MET A 321 8.51 -16.35 15.93
C MET A 321 8.70 -17.51 14.93
N ALA A 322 8.05 -18.65 15.16
CA ALA A 322 8.03 -19.79 14.25
C ALA A 322 7.05 -19.63 13.08
N GLY A 323 6.35 -18.50 12.96
CA GLY A 323 5.35 -18.27 11.91
C GLY A 323 4.06 -19.05 12.13
N GLY A 324 3.66 -19.28 13.40
CA GLY A 324 2.44 -19.98 13.74
C GLY A 324 1.18 -19.33 13.15
N ALA A 325 0.33 -20.15 12.53
CA ALA A 325 -0.88 -19.71 11.84
C ALA A 325 -2.14 -19.83 12.71
N LYS A 326 -3.01 -18.84 12.64
CA LYS A 326 -4.35 -18.89 13.25
C LYS A 326 -5.20 -19.96 12.55
N VAL A 327 -6.02 -20.68 13.31
CA VAL A 327 -6.86 -21.80 12.87
C VAL A 327 -8.35 -21.48 13.08
N ASP A 328 -9.18 -21.99 12.17
CA ASP A 328 -10.65 -21.99 12.28
C ASP A 328 -11.17 -23.26 12.96
N ASN A 329 -10.44 -24.37 12.79
CA ASN A 329 -10.90 -25.67 13.25
C ASN A 329 -10.92 -25.71 14.78
N ILE A 330 -12.12 -25.86 15.34
CA ILE A 330 -12.35 -25.87 16.79
C ILE A 330 -11.56 -26.97 17.51
N PHE A 331 -11.35 -28.13 16.89
CA PHE A 331 -10.59 -29.23 17.48
C PHE A 331 -9.10 -28.89 17.55
N VAL A 332 -8.55 -28.33 16.47
CA VAL A 332 -7.15 -27.88 16.42
C VAL A 332 -6.93 -26.74 17.42
N PHE A 333 -7.88 -25.80 17.49
CA PHE A 333 -7.86 -24.72 18.47
C PHE A 333 -7.79 -25.26 19.92
N PHE A 334 -8.74 -26.10 20.34
CA PHE A 334 -8.75 -26.67 21.69
C PHE A 334 -7.52 -27.53 21.99
N PHE A 335 -7.00 -28.21 20.97
CA PHE A 335 -5.76 -28.94 21.09
C PHE A 335 -4.57 -28.01 21.38
N LEU A 336 -4.42 -26.90 20.65
CA LEU A 336 -3.37 -25.91 20.89
C LEU A 336 -3.51 -25.23 22.26
N VAL A 337 -4.74 -24.97 22.71
CA VAL A 337 -5.03 -24.48 24.07
C VAL A 337 -4.49 -25.46 25.11
N LEU A 338 -4.86 -26.75 25.01
CA LEU A 338 -4.43 -27.79 25.95
C LEU A 338 -2.90 -27.96 25.94
N LEU A 339 -2.30 -28.01 24.75
CA LEU A 339 -0.85 -28.14 24.58
C LEU A 339 -0.12 -26.98 25.25
N THR A 340 -0.56 -25.75 24.99
CA THR A 340 0.03 -24.54 25.57
C THR A 340 -0.09 -24.57 27.09
N PHE A 341 -1.23 -25.02 27.61
CA PHE A 341 -1.46 -25.15 29.05
C PHE A 341 -0.48 -26.14 29.70
N VAL A 342 -0.34 -27.34 29.12
CA VAL A 342 0.55 -28.41 29.61
C VAL A 342 2.01 -27.97 29.53
N LEU A 343 2.44 -27.37 28.41
CA LEU A 343 3.80 -26.87 28.24
C LEU A 343 4.10 -25.73 29.21
N SER A 344 3.15 -24.82 29.44
CA SER A 344 3.33 -23.71 30.38
C SER A 344 3.54 -24.23 31.81
N LEU A 345 2.75 -25.22 32.24
CA LEU A 345 2.90 -25.91 33.52
C LEU A 345 4.24 -26.65 33.62
N ALA A 346 4.59 -27.44 32.59
CA ALA A 346 5.83 -28.21 32.57
C ALA A 346 7.05 -27.28 32.68
N LEU A 347 7.14 -26.24 31.85
CA LEU A 347 8.23 -25.26 31.89
C LEU A 347 8.29 -24.52 33.23
N ALA A 348 7.14 -24.23 33.86
CA ALA A 348 7.12 -23.48 35.11
C ALA A 348 7.80 -24.24 36.26
N THR A 349 7.96 -25.56 36.14
CA THR A 349 8.72 -26.38 37.10
C THR A 349 10.24 -26.24 36.99
N PHE A 350 10.76 -25.82 35.83
CA PHE A 350 12.20 -25.73 35.57
C PHE A 350 12.78 -24.32 35.77
N ILE A 351 11.92 -23.31 35.87
CA ILE A 351 12.35 -21.91 35.87
C ILE A 351 12.76 -21.43 37.27
N PRO A 352 13.94 -20.81 37.41
CA PRO A 352 14.53 -20.43 38.70
C PRO A 352 13.82 -19.26 39.42
N PHE A 353 12.81 -18.63 38.80
CA PHE A 353 12.04 -17.55 39.42
C PHE A 353 11.05 -18.04 40.49
N ASN A 354 10.83 -19.35 40.61
CA ASN A 354 9.96 -19.94 41.62
C ASN A 354 10.77 -20.59 42.75
N PHE A 355 11.00 -19.85 43.85
CA PHE A 355 11.82 -20.33 44.98
C PHE A 355 11.24 -21.55 45.71
N LYS A 356 9.99 -21.95 45.43
CA LYS A 356 9.36 -23.19 45.90
C LYS A 356 8.24 -23.57 44.93
N PHE A 357 8.54 -24.32 43.85
CA PHE A 357 7.50 -25.13 43.21
C PHE A 357 7.15 -26.29 44.16
N ASN A 358 6.56 -25.94 45.30
CA ASN A 358 6.00 -26.90 46.24
C ASN A 358 4.54 -27.05 45.86
N LEU A 359 4.19 -28.25 45.38
CA LEU A 359 2.81 -28.76 45.47
C LEU A 359 2.46 -28.91 46.95
N THR A 360 2.29 -27.78 47.63
CA THR A 360 1.91 -27.75 49.03
C THR A 360 0.41 -27.98 49.04
N PHE A 361 0.00 -29.25 49.01
CA PHE A 361 -1.32 -29.67 49.45
C PHE A 361 -1.37 -29.41 50.96
N ILE A 362 -1.60 -28.16 51.35
CA ILE A 362 -1.70 -27.77 52.76
C ILE A 362 -2.96 -28.45 53.32
N LYS A 363 -2.84 -29.09 54.49
CA LYS A 363 -3.89 -29.93 55.06
C LYS A 363 -5.09 -29.17 55.66
N ALA A 364 -5.01 -27.85 55.82
CA ALA A 364 -6.12 -27.02 56.29
C ALA A 364 -5.87 -25.52 55.99
N SER A 365 -6.85 -24.84 55.40
CA SER A 365 -6.86 -23.37 55.27
C SER A 365 -7.21 -22.68 56.60
N LEU A 366 -6.94 -21.37 56.71
CA LEU A 366 -7.44 -20.56 57.85
C LEU A 366 -8.97 -20.62 57.96
N GLU A 367 -9.65 -20.67 56.81
CA GLU A 367 -11.10 -20.67 56.71
C GLU A 367 -11.71 -22.02 57.12
N GLU A 368 -11.08 -23.15 56.76
CA GLU A 368 -11.50 -24.50 57.18
C GLU A 368 -11.36 -24.71 58.70
N GLN A 369 -10.39 -24.08 59.36
CA GLN A 369 -10.26 -24.15 60.83
C GLN A 369 -11.24 -23.25 61.56
N GLU A 370 -11.57 -22.07 61.02
CA GLU A 370 -12.66 -21.24 61.55
C GLU A 370 -14.01 -21.97 61.43
N GLU A 371 -14.24 -22.70 60.33
CA GLU A 371 -15.44 -23.52 60.15
C GLU A 371 -15.48 -24.73 61.10
N LEU A 372 -14.33 -25.37 61.38
CA LEU A 372 -14.23 -26.42 62.40
C LEU A 372 -14.52 -25.88 63.81
N LEU A 373 -13.99 -24.69 64.16
CA LEU A 373 -14.28 -24.01 65.44
C LEU A 373 -15.75 -23.54 65.55
N GLU A 374 -16.34 -23.02 64.47
CA GLU A 374 -17.77 -22.67 64.42
C GLU A 374 -18.67 -23.92 64.54
N LYS A 375 -18.27 -25.06 63.95
CA LYS A 375 -18.98 -26.35 64.08
C LYS A 375 -18.82 -26.99 65.46
N GLU A 376 -17.65 -26.89 66.09
CA GLU A 376 -17.38 -27.39 67.45
C GLU A 376 -18.21 -26.64 68.52
N THR A 377 -18.71 -25.44 68.18
CA THR A 377 -19.60 -24.65 69.05
C THR A 377 -21.10 -24.97 68.83
N LEU A 378 -21.48 -25.75 67.80
CA LEU A 378 -22.87 -25.92 67.37
C LEU A 378 -23.43 -27.36 67.37
N MET A 379 -22.63 -28.42 67.51
CA MET A 379 -23.14 -29.81 67.69
C MET A 379 -22.15 -30.65 68.52
N LYS A 380 -22.43 -30.94 69.80
CA LYS A 380 -23.02 -32.21 70.26
C LYS A 380 -24.25 -32.65 69.44
N LEU A 381 -24.03 -33.54 68.47
CA LEU A 381 -24.82 -34.72 68.09
C LEU A 381 -24.53 -35.09 66.62
N GLY A 382 -24.27 -36.37 66.36
CA GLY A 382 -24.46 -36.99 65.04
C GLY A 382 -23.18 -37.39 64.31
N GLU A 383 -22.83 -38.67 64.41
CA GLU A 383 -21.83 -39.37 63.60
C GLU A 383 -22.26 -39.40 62.12
N GLU A 384 -21.57 -38.66 61.25
CA GLU A 384 -21.70 -38.81 59.79
C GLU A 384 -20.52 -38.14 59.04
N VAL A 385 -19.29 -38.28 59.57
CA VAL A 385 -18.08 -37.64 59.00
C VAL A 385 -17.02 -38.66 58.57
N GLU A 386 -17.14 -39.94 58.93
CA GLU A 386 -16.11 -40.94 58.66
C GLU A 386 -16.16 -41.53 57.24
N GLU A 387 -17.33 -41.60 56.59
CA GLU A 387 -17.44 -42.23 55.25
C GLU A 387 -16.91 -41.36 54.10
N VAL A 388 -16.97 -40.02 54.22
CA VAL A 388 -16.45 -39.12 53.17
C VAL A 388 -14.91 -39.01 53.23
N TYR A 389 -14.30 -39.36 54.35
CA TYR A 389 -12.85 -39.26 54.54
C TYR A 389 -12.09 -40.43 53.90
N GLU A 390 -12.69 -41.63 53.84
CA GLU A 390 -12.05 -42.80 53.24
C GLU A 390 -12.07 -42.80 51.70
N GLU A 391 -13.11 -42.23 51.07
CA GLU A 391 -13.22 -42.18 49.61
C GLU A 391 -12.22 -41.18 48.98
N ILE A 392 -11.93 -40.08 49.68
CA ILE A 392 -10.93 -39.08 49.27
C ILE A 392 -9.50 -39.65 49.35
N VAL A 393 -9.20 -40.49 50.35
CA VAL A 393 -7.87 -41.11 50.51
C VAL A 393 -7.60 -42.17 49.43
N PHE A 394 -8.65 -42.80 48.90
CA PHE A 394 -8.56 -43.82 47.86
C PHE A 394 -8.21 -43.23 46.48
N GLU A 395 -8.87 -42.14 46.07
CA GLU A 395 -8.62 -41.40 44.82
C GLU A 395 -7.27 -40.65 44.84
N GLU A 396 -6.90 -40.04 45.98
CA GLU A 396 -5.62 -39.33 46.15
C GLU A 396 -4.42 -40.29 45.95
N SER A 397 -4.58 -41.58 46.30
CA SER A 397 -3.54 -42.60 46.17
C SER A 397 -3.26 -43.00 44.71
N ARG A 398 -4.26 -42.97 43.82
CA ARG A 398 -4.11 -43.33 42.39
C ARG A 398 -3.48 -42.20 41.58
N ILE A 399 -3.91 -40.96 41.80
CA ILE A 399 -3.34 -39.78 41.13
C ILE A 399 -1.92 -39.48 41.67
N LYS A 400 -1.69 -39.61 42.99
CA LYS A 400 -0.33 -39.54 43.54
C LYS A 400 0.56 -40.66 43.01
N LYS A 401 0.10 -41.92 42.87
CA LYS A 401 0.95 -42.99 42.31
C LYS A 401 1.25 -42.82 40.82
N PHE A 402 0.37 -42.19 40.05
CA PHE A 402 0.59 -41.92 38.62
C PHE A 402 1.55 -40.75 38.39
N PHE A 403 1.44 -39.66 39.16
CA PHE A 403 2.33 -38.49 39.02
C PHE A 403 3.55 -38.49 39.97
N PHE A 404 3.52 -39.11 41.16
CA PHE A 404 4.55 -39.01 42.21
C PHE A 404 4.66 -40.22 43.18
N PRO A 405 5.50 -41.25 42.92
CA PRO A 405 5.71 -42.35 43.87
C PRO A 405 6.50 -41.92 45.14
N HIS A 406 6.29 -42.66 46.24
CA HIS A 406 6.74 -42.36 47.62
C HIS A 406 8.24 -41.95 47.74
N PRO A 407 8.62 -41.05 48.69
CA PRO A 407 9.98 -40.48 48.76
C PRO A 407 11.10 -41.41 49.24
N SER A 408 10.88 -42.73 49.38
CA SER A 408 11.75 -43.60 50.17
C SER A 408 12.96 -44.20 49.44
N LYS A 409 13.32 -43.76 48.23
CA LYS A 409 14.51 -44.29 47.54
C LYS A 409 15.45 -43.14 47.14
N GLY A 410 16.73 -43.30 47.50
CA GLY A 410 17.80 -42.29 47.50
C GLY A 410 18.09 -41.54 46.19
N PRO A 411 19.27 -40.93 46.03
CA PRO A 411 19.59 -39.99 44.92
C PRO A 411 19.25 -40.51 43.51
N ALA A 412 19.32 -41.83 43.31
CA ALA A 412 18.96 -42.51 42.07
C ALA A 412 17.44 -42.49 41.75
N GLY A 413 16.57 -42.57 42.76
CA GLY A 413 15.11 -42.52 42.61
C GLY A 413 14.62 -41.15 42.12
N ARG A 414 15.22 -40.07 42.62
CA ARG A 414 14.94 -38.69 42.15
C ARG A 414 15.39 -38.45 40.70
N LYS A 415 16.49 -39.06 40.26
CA LYS A 415 16.92 -39.02 38.84
C LYS A 415 15.98 -39.81 37.92
N LEU A 416 15.41 -40.92 38.39
CA LEU A 416 14.51 -41.76 37.62
C LEU A 416 13.13 -41.10 37.40
N VAL A 417 12.58 -40.44 38.42
CA VAL A 417 11.33 -39.66 38.30
C VAL A 417 11.51 -38.48 37.33
N LYS A 418 12.65 -37.78 37.41
CA LYS A 418 13.00 -36.70 36.47
C LYS A 418 13.11 -37.20 35.01
N LYS A 419 13.71 -38.38 34.79
CA LYS A 419 13.75 -39.02 33.47
C LYS A 419 12.36 -39.47 32.99
N ARG A 420 11.51 -40.01 33.86
CA ARG A 420 10.14 -40.45 33.48
C ARG A 420 9.21 -39.30 33.15
N HIS A 421 9.32 -38.15 33.82
CA HIS A 421 8.58 -36.94 33.44
C HIS A 421 9.09 -36.32 32.13
N MET A 422 10.42 -36.33 31.90
CA MET A 422 10.96 -35.97 30.59
C MET A 422 10.47 -36.91 29.50
N MET A 423 10.41 -38.22 29.77
CA MET A 423 9.98 -39.25 28.81
C MET A 423 8.47 -39.17 28.54
N ALA A 424 7.62 -38.99 29.55
CA ALA A 424 6.16 -38.85 29.36
C ALA A 424 5.80 -37.53 28.65
N GLY A 425 6.47 -36.43 29.00
CA GLY A 425 6.33 -35.14 28.32
C GLY A 425 6.80 -35.20 26.86
N SER A 426 7.89 -35.91 26.57
CA SER A 426 8.37 -36.10 25.21
C SER A 426 7.55 -37.13 24.41
N LEU A 427 7.02 -38.19 25.03
CA LEU A 427 6.14 -39.17 24.35
C LEU A 427 4.78 -38.54 24.01
N ALA A 428 4.21 -37.72 24.90
CA ALA A 428 2.99 -36.96 24.64
C ALA A 428 3.22 -35.94 23.53
N LEU A 429 4.37 -35.26 23.52
CA LEU A 429 4.77 -34.34 22.44
C LEU A 429 4.94 -35.08 21.09
N LEU A 430 5.55 -36.28 21.08
CA LEU A 430 5.81 -37.05 19.87
C LEU A 430 4.56 -37.69 19.25
N LEU A 431 3.69 -38.29 20.08
CA LEU A 431 2.41 -38.87 19.63
C LEU A 431 1.46 -37.82 19.06
N VAL A 432 1.54 -36.61 19.58
CA VAL A 432 0.72 -35.47 19.17
C VAL A 432 1.27 -34.77 17.92
N ILE A 433 2.60 -34.64 17.80
CA ILE A 433 3.24 -34.19 16.56
C ILE A 433 2.85 -35.15 15.42
N PHE A 434 2.92 -36.46 15.61
CA PHE A 434 2.58 -37.43 14.55
C PHE A 434 1.10 -37.45 14.15
N ALA A 435 0.17 -37.15 15.06
CA ALA A 435 -1.27 -37.18 14.78
C ALA A 435 -1.80 -35.93 14.06
N VAL A 436 -1.12 -34.78 14.19
CA VAL A 436 -1.66 -33.46 13.77
C VAL A 436 -0.81 -32.79 12.68
N PHE A 437 0.45 -33.21 12.48
CA PHE A 437 1.31 -32.68 11.40
C PHE A 437 0.70 -32.79 10.00
N PRO A 438 -0.01 -33.89 9.63
CA PRO A 438 -0.68 -33.98 8.33
C PRO A 438 -1.80 -32.94 8.19
N SER A 439 -2.58 -32.71 9.24
CA SER A 439 -3.71 -31.76 9.24
C SER A 439 -3.25 -30.30 9.22
N VAL A 440 -2.15 -29.96 9.91
CA VAL A 440 -1.55 -28.62 9.86
C VAL A 440 -0.91 -28.33 8.50
N LEU A 441 -0.32 -29.34 7.84
CA LEU A 441 0.16 -29.22 6.46
C LEU A 441 -0.99 -29.08 5.47
N GLU A 442 -2.05 -29.87 5.63
CA GLU A 442 -3.26 -29.80 4.80
C GLU A 442 -4.03 -28.49 5.00
N GLU A 443 -4.00 -27.92 6.21
CA GLU A 443 -4.60 -26.62 6.54
C GLU A 443 -3.70 -25.44 6.13
N LYS A 444 -2.37 -25.60 6.11
CA LYS A 444 -1.46 -24.63 5.46
C LYS A 444 -1.70 -24.62 3.95
N ASP A 445 -1.86 -25.78 3.33
CA ASP A 445 -2.21 -25.89 1.91
C ASP A 445 -3.62 -25.39 1.63
N LYS A 446 -4.59 -25.57 2.55
CA LYS A 446 -5.93 -24.96 2.46
C LYS A 446 -5.93 -23.47 2.76
N ALA A 447 -5.09 -22.93 3.63
CA ALA A 447 -4.98 -21.49 3.87
C ALA A 447 -4.32 -20.79 2.67
N VAL A 448 -3.34 -21.45 2.03
CA VAL A 448 -2.76 -21.04 0.75
C VAL A 448 -3.79 -21.18 -0.38
N LYS A 449 -4.65 -22.21 -0.38
CA LYS A 449 -5.74 -22.42 -1.38
C LYS A 449 -7.01 -21.58 -1.14
N SER A 450 -7.31 -21.21 0.11
CA SER A 450 -8.47 -20.42 0.54
C SER A 450 -8.19 -18.93 0.43
N ALA A 451 -6.94 -18.51 0.60
CA ALA A 451 -6.50 -17.17 0.23
C ALA A 451 -6.49 -16.95 -1.29
N THR A 452 -6.58 -18.03 -2.10
CA THR A 452 -6.53 -17.99 -3.56
C THR A 452 -7.87 -18.25 -4.26
N SER A 453 -8.97 -18.54 -3.55
CA SER A 453 -10.32 -18.47 -4.14
C SER A 453 -10.99 -17.11 -3.95
N ALA A 454 -10.18 -16.03 -3.85
CA ALA A 454 -10.68 -14.68 -3.71
C ALA A 454 -11.38 -14.25 -5.00
N THR A 455 -12.68 -13.97 -4.89
CA THR A 455 -13.51 -13.29 -5.89
C THR A 455 -12.69 -12.18 -6.57
N TRP A 456 -12.70 -12.14 -7.90
CA TRP A 456 -12.04 -11.07 -8.64
C TRP A 456 -12.89 -9.80 -8.49
N PHE A 457 -12.28 -8.65 -8.17
CA PHE A 457 -13.02 -7.41 -7.91
C PHE A 457 -13.93 -7.03 -9.07
N SER A 458 -13.39 -7.09 -10.29
CA SER A 458 -14.10 -6.70 -11.50
C SER A 458 -13.46 -7.38 -12.71
N ASP A 459 -14.30 -7.94 -13.58
CA ASP A 459 -13.91 -8.53 -14.87
C ASP A 459 -13.39 -7.49 -15.88
N GLU A 460 -13.23 -6.22 -15.48
CA GLU A 460 -12.62 -5.17 -16.27
C GLU A 460 -11.08 -5.22 -16.24
N PHE A 461 -10.46 -5.93 -15.28
CA PHE A 461 -9.01 -5.88 -15.04
C PHE A 461 -8.35 -7.25 -15.24
N ALA A 462 -7.27 -7.24 -16.01
CA ALA A 462 -6.51 -8.43 -16.39
C ALA A 462 -5.61 -8.97 -15.28
N TYR A 463 -5.13 -8.11 -14.38
CA TYR A 463 -4.13 -8.49 -13.39
C TYR A 463 -4.47 -7.94 -12.01
N ARG A 464 -3.97 -8.60 -10.97
CA ARG A 464 -3.97 -8.08 -9.60
C ARG A 464 -2.70 -8.44 -8.84
N GLN A 465 -2.31 -7.57 -7.92
CA GLN A 465 -1.30 -7.84 -6.90
C GLN A 465 -1.87 -7.57 -5.51
N LYS A 466 -1.65 -8.51 -4.59
CA LYS A 466 -2.03 -8.34 -3.18
C LYS A 466 -0.99 -7.45 -2.50
N ILE A 467 -1.45 -6.47 -1.72
CA ILE A 467 -0.61 -5.58 -0.91
C ILE A 467 -0.77 -6.00 0.56
N ILE A 468 0.36 -6.16 1.24
CA ILE A 468 0.42 -6.51 2.65
C ILE A 468 0.98 -5.31 3.40
N VAL A 469 0.18 -4.75 4.30
CA VAL A 469 0.55 -3.63 5.16
C VAL A 469 0.82 -4.16 6.56
N LYS A 470 2.04 -4.03 7.03
CA LYS A 470 2.42 -4.43 8.39
C LYS A 470 2.68 -3.20 9.24
N ASN A 471 2.01 -3.14 10.39
CA ASN A 471 2.28 -2.12 11.37
C ASN A 471 3.61 -2.45 12.11
N GLY A 472 4.61 -1.60 11.89
CA GLY A 472 5.94 -1.76 12.48
C GLY A 472 6.06 -1.24 13.91
N GLU A 473 5.01 -0.56 14.41
CA GLU A 473 4.95 -0.10 15.79
C GLU A 473 4.61 -1.25 16.74
N SER A 474 5.21 -1.24 17.93
CA SER A 474 4.99 -2.27 18.96
C SER A 474 3.85 -1.94 19.93
N PHE A 475 3.33 -0.72 19.91
CA PHE A 475 2.33 -0.26 20.89
C PHE A 475 1.25 0.68 20.34
N ALA A 476 1.41 1.23 19.13
CA ALA A 476 0.42 2.10 18.49
C ALA A 476 -0.22 1.39 17.30
N SER A 477 -1.54 1.44 17.19
CA SER A 477 -2.22 1.01 15.96
C SER A 477 -1.89 1.97 14.83
N LEU A 478 -1.90 1.45 13.60
CA LEU A 478 -1.94 2.26 12.39
C LEU A 478 -3.43 2.56 12.12
N PRO A 479 -3.91 3.78 12.39
CA PRO A 479 -5.34 4.07 12.34
C PRO A 479 -5.90 4.05 10.91
N GLU A 480 -7.19 3.75 10.79
CA GLU A 480 -7.95 3.94 9.56
C GLU A 480 -7.86 5.39 9.04
N GLY A 481 -7.86 5.55 7.72
CA GLY A 481 -7.79 6.84 7.03
C GLY A 481 -6.39 7.46 7.00
N LYS A 482 -5.39 6.89 7.67
CA LYS A 482 -4.00 7.37 7.57
C LYS A 482 -3.40 7.00 6.23
N LYS A 483 -2.58 7.90 5.71
CA LYS A 483 -1.96 7.76 4.39
C LYS A 483 -0.58 7.15 4.53
N ILE A 484 -0.36 6.05 3.82
CA ILE A 484 0.90 5.28 3.83
C ILE A 484 1.42 5.11 2.40
N LYS A 485 2.73 4.89 2.28
CA LYS A 485 3.46 4.87 1.01
C LYS A 485 3.93 3.46 0.70
N ALA A 486 3.72 3.01 -0.53
CA ALA A 486 4.30 1.78 -1.04
C ALA A 486 5.09 2.04 -2.32
N SER A 487 6.24 1.39 -2.45
CA SER A 487 7.04 1.41 -3.68
C SER A 487 6.47 0.38 -4.65
N PHE A 488 6.13 0.82 -5.86
CA PHE A 488 5.49 0.00 -6.87
C PHE A 488 6.24 0.13 -8.20
N ASP A 489 6.72 -0.98 -8.75
CA ASP A 489 7.47 -0.97 -10.00
C ASP A 489 6.54 -0.96 -11.22
N GLN A 490 5.89 0.18 -11.43
CA GLN A 490 5.05 0.38 -12.62
C GLN A 490 5.86 0.35 -13.92
N ALA A 491 7.14 0.74 -13.88
CA ALA A 491 8.00 0.77 -15.05
C ALA A 491 8.18 -0.63 -15.67
N SER A 492 8.32 -1.68 -14.84
CA SER A 492 8.33 -3.07 -15.34
C SER A 492 7.01 -3.45 -16.00
N LEU A 493 5.88 -3.08 -15.40
CA LEU A 493 4.55 -3.39 -15.94
C LEU A 493 4.28 -2.66 -17.26
N ILE A 494 4.72 -1.41 -17.40
CA ILE A 494 4.65 -0.65 -18.65
C ILE A 494 5.51 -1.33 -19.72
N LYS A 495 6.74 -1.72 -19.38
CA LYS A 495 7.63 -2.44 -20.30
C LYS A 495 7.04 -3.78 -20.77
N GLU A 496 6.30 -4.45 -19.90
CA GLU A 496 5.56 -5.69 -20.18
C GLU A 496 4.19 -5.45 -20.84
N LYS A 497 3.80 -4.19 -21.11
CA LYS A 497 2.49 -3.79 -21.66
C LYS A 497 1.28 -4.23 -20.81
N LYS A 498 1.48 -4.38 -19.50
CA LYS A 498 0.42 -4.76 -18.55
C LYS A 498 -0.27 -3.56 -17.89
N SER A 499 0.34 -2.38 -17.91
CA SER A 499 -0.22 -1.16 -17.33
C SER A 499 0.06 0.07 -18.17
N LEU A 500 -0.80 1.09 -18.08
CA LEU A 500 -0.68 2.32 -18.85
C LEU A 500 0.38 3.26 -18.24
N LYS A 501 1.08 4.00 -19.09
CA LYS A 501 2.10 5.00 -18.68
C LYS A 501 1.56 6.08 -17.74
N ASN A 502 0.26 6.40 -17.83
CA ASN A 502 -0.40 7.40 -16.99
C ASN A 502 -1.02 6.79 -15.70
N GLY A 503 -0.97 5.46 -15.53
CA GLY A 503 -1.59 4.74 -14.42
C GLY A 503 -3.11 4.84 -14.36
N ALA A 504 -3.78 5.21 -15.45
CA ALA A 504 -5.24 5.35 -15.49
C ALA A 504 -5.96 4.01 -15.25
N ASP A 505 -5.30 2.90 -15.54
CA ASP A 505 -5.78 1.54 -15.35
C ASP A 505 -5.61 1.01 -13.91
N LEU A 506 -4.93 1.73 -13.03
CA LEU A 506 -4.72 1.29 -11.65
C LEU A 506 -6.02 1.42 -10.83
N ARG A 507 -6.35 0.39 -10.05
CA ARG A 507 -7.41 0.41 -9.02
C ARG A 507 -6.92 -0.23 -7.74
N LEU A 508 -7.02 0.51 -6.65
CA LEU A 508 -6.77 -0.04 -5.32
C LEU A 508 -8.10 -0.34 -4.63
N VAL A 509 -8.25 -1.57 -4.15
CA VAL A 509 -9.44 -2.02 -3.42
C VAL A 509 -9.08 -2.77 -2.15
N TYR A 510 -10.00 -2.76 -1.20
CA TYR A 510 -9.91 -3.47 0.07
C TYR A 510 -10.99 -4.56 0.13
N GLY A 511 -10.58 -5.80 0.37
CA GLY A 511 -11.45 -6.97 0.45
C GLY A 511 -12.06 -7.15 1.85
N ARG A 512 -13.38 -7.30 1.92
CA ARG A 512 -14.14 -7.65 3.13
C ARG A 512 -14.91 -8.94 2.86
N GLY A 513 -14.21 -10.07 3.00
CA GLY A 513 -14.75 -11.39 2.68
C GLY A 513 -15.02 -11.54 1.19
N SER A 514 -16.29 -11.62 0.80
CA SER A 514 -16.72 -11.74 -0.60
C SER A 514 -16.91 -10.40 -1.33
N SER A 515 -16.82 -9.28 -0.61
CA SER A 515 -17.05 -7.93 -1.15
C SER A 515 -15.77 -7.10 -1.21
N PHE A 516 -15.76 -6.06 -2.06
CA PHE A 516 -14.65 -5.12 -2.19
C PHE A 516 -15.14 -3.68 -1.99
N SER A 517 -14.28 -2.84 -1.45
CA SER A 517 -14.47 -1.39 -1.37
C SER A 517 -13.30 -0.67 -2.02
N SER A 518 -13.56 0.45 -2.72
CA SER A 518 -12.51 1.25 -3.33
C SER A 518 -11.70 1.98 -2.26
N VAL A 519 -10.38 2.01 -2.43
CA VAL A 519 -9.46 2.75 -1.55
C VAL A 519 -8.93 3.96 -2.32
N ASN A 520 -8.97 5.13 -1.70
CA ASN A 520 -8.36 6.32 -2.28
C ASN A 520 -6.84 6.13 -2.38
N PHE A 521 -6.30 6.44 -3.55
CA PHE A 521 -4.87 6.40 -3.78
C PHE A 521 -4.38 7.56 -4.65
N TRP A 522 -3.09 7.84 -4.53
CA TRP A 522 -2.38 8.88 -5.25
C TRP A 522 -1.08 8.32 -5.81
N LEU A 523 -0.68 8.84 -6.95
CA LEU A 523 0.62 8.56 -7.54
C LEU A 523 1.57 9.71 -7.22
N ASN A 524 2.71 9.38 -6.61
CA ASN A 524 3.77 10.35 -6.33
C ASN A 524 4.99 10.01 -7.19
N GLY A 525 5.34 10.92 -8.10
CA GLY A 525 6.35 10.75 -9.14
C GLY A 525 5.76 10.46 -10.53
N SER A 526 6.58 10.57 -11.58
CA SER A 526 6.18 10.12 -12.92
C SER A 526 5.96 8.61 -12.89
N PRO A 527 4.81 8.08 -13.35
CA PRO A 527 4.54 6.64 -13.34
C PRO A 527 5.51 5.82 -14.21
N SER A 528 6.21 6.50 -15.13
CA SER A 528 7.27 5.93 -15.98
C SER A 528 8.65 5.86 -15.34
N SER A 529 8.86 6.46 -14.16
CA SER A 529 10.13 6.31 -13.44
C SER A 529 10.06 5.05 -12.57
N GLY A 530 11.12 4.24 -12.52
CA GLY A 530 11.20 3.02 -11.69
C GLY A 530 11.13 3.25 -10.17
N GLN A 531 10.68 4.43 -9.75
CA GLN A 531 10.46 4.87 -8.37
C GLN A 531 9.04 5.40 -8.15
N ALA A 532 8.06 4.98 -8.97
CA ALA A 532 6.67 5.33 -8.74
C ALA A 532 6.22 4.84 -7.35
N HIS A 533 5.60 5.75 -6.60
CA HIS A 533 5.08 5.44 -5.29
C HIS A 533 3.57 5.57 -5.27
N ILE A 534 2.90 4.52 -4.82
CA ILE A 534 1.47 4.58 -4.53
C ILE A 534 1.29 5.00 -3.07
N ILE A 535 0.58 6.09 -2.86
CA ILE A 535 0.14 6.55 -1.54
C ILE A 535 -1.32 6.15 -1.41
N PHE A 536 -1.73 5.57 -0.30
CA PHE A 536 -3.13 5.17 -0.10
C PHE A 536 -3.56 5.25 1.36
N GLU A 537 -4.87 5.32 1.56
CA GLU A 537 -5.50 5.33 2.89
C GLU A 537 -5.61 3.91 3.45
N VAL A 538 -5.22 3.76 4.73
CA VAL A 538 -5.45 2.55 5.51
C VAL A 538 -6.95 2.36 5.67
N ALA A 539 -7.49 1.26 5.16
CA ALA A 539 -8.93 0.98 5.14
C ALA A 539 -9.48 0.50 6.49
N GLU A 540 -8.66 -0.14 7.32
CA GLU A 540 -9.03 -0.60 8.66
C GLU A 540 -7.83 -0.46 9.61
N SER A 541 -8.10 -0.16 10.89
CA SER A 541 -7.04 0.05 11.88
C SER A 541 -6.21 -1.22 12.10
N ILE A 542 -4.88 -1.15 11.86
CA ILE A 542 -3.97 -2.29 12.02
C ILE A 542 -3.31 -2.22 13.40
N ALA A 543 -3.59 -3.21 14.25
CA ALA A 543 -3.02 -3.28 15.61
C ALA A 543 -1.47 -3.38 15.59
N PRO A 544 -0.78 -3.01 16.68
CA PRO A 544 0.68 -3.02 16.74
C PRO A 544 1.27 -4.40 16.44
N GLY A 545 2.27 -4.45 15.57
CA GLY A 545 2.94 -5.67 15.13
C GLY A 545 2.06 -6.63 14.30
N GLN A 546 0.83 -6.24 13.95
CA GLN A 546 -0.04 -7.01 13.06
C GLN A 546 0.15 -6.59 11.60
N GLU A 547 -0.36 -7.42 10.69
CA GLU A 547 -0.41 -7.14 9.26
C GLU A 547 -1.83 -7.27 8.73
N ASP A 548 -2.10 -6.54 7.65
CA ASP A 548 -3.33 -6.55 6.89
C ASP A 548 -3.00 -6.80 5.42
N GLY A 549 -3.49 -7.93 4.90
CA GLY A 549 -3.29 -8.35 3.52
C GLY A 549 -4.51 -8.10 2.63
N ASN A 550 -5.54 -7.41 3.08
CA ASN A 550 -6.80 -7.32 2.31
C ASN A 550 -6.78 -6.28 1.19
N TYR A 551 -5.64 -5.64 0.92
CA TYR A 551 -5.48 -4.69 -0.17
C TYR A 551 -5.11 -5.40 -1.48
N PHE A 552 -5.72 -4.97 -2.58
CA PHE A 552 -5.44 -5.48 -3.91
C PHE A 552 -5.32 -4.33 -4.91
N LEU A 553 -4.21 -4.31 -5.65
CA LEU A 553 -3.99 -3.41 -6.76
C LEU A 553 -4.33 -4.14 -8.06
N TYR A 554 -5.35 -3.68 -8.78
CA TYR A 554 -5.77 -4.18 -10.09
C TYR A 554 -5.27 -3.26 -11.20
N TYR A 555 -4.96 -3.84 -12.37
CA TYR A 555 -4.47 -3.15 -13.56
C TYR A 555 -4.69 -3.98 -14.84
N GLY A 556 -4.30 -3.43 -15.99
CA GLY A 556 -4.45 -4.07 -17.30
C GLY A 556 -5.80 -3.84 -17.95
N ASN A 557 -6.41 -2.68 -17.70
CA ASN A 557 -7.57 -2.20 -18.45
C ASN A 557 -7.19 -0.97 -19.28
N ALA A 558 -6.99 -1.15 -20.58
CA ALA A 558 -6.52 -0.07 -21.44
C ALA A 558 -7.51 1.10 -21.56
N VAL A 559 -8.82 0.87 -21.39
CA VAL A 559 -9.88 1.89 -21.56
C VAL A 559 -10.39 2.44 -20.23
N ALA A 560 -9.74 2.09 -19.13
CA ALA A 560 -10.11 2.58 -17.81
C ALA A 560 -9.85 4.09 -17.66
N GLU A 561 -10.82 4.79 -17.07
CA GLU A 561 -10.63 6.18 -16.67
C GLU A 561 -9.69 6.30 -15.47
N SER A 562 -8.89 7.36 -15.41
CA SER A 562 -8.05 7.57 -14.23
C SER A 562 -8.88 7.76 -12.96
N LYS A 563 -8.52 7.02 -11.92
CA LYS A 563 -9.04 7.21 -10.54
C LYS A 563 -7.95 7.69 -9.58
N SER A 564 -6.71 7.78 -10.03
CA SER A 564 -5.62 8.31 -9.23
C SER A 564 -5.77 9.82 -9.11
N LYS A 565 -5.45 10.34 -7.93
CA LYS A 565 -5.30 11.78 -7.69
C LYS A 565 -3.81 12.11 -7.70
N ASN A 566 -3.42 13.23 -8.31
CA ASN A 566 -2.06 13.74 -8.23
C ASN A 566 -2.00 14.83 -7.17
N ASP A 567 -1.29 14.55 -6.06
CA ASP A 567 -1.03 15.55 -5.03
C ASP A 567 0.32 15.26 -4.37
N PRO A 568 1.37 16.05 -4.66
CA PRO A 568 2.68 15.86 -4.07
C PRO A 568 2.76 16.33 -2.60
N SER A 569 1.73 16.99 -2.07
CA SER A 569 1.71 17.62 -0.74
C SER A 569 1.05 16.78 0.36
N ILE A 570 0.82 15.49 0.09
CA ILE A 570 0.11 14.60 1.01
C ILE A 570 0.92 14.36 2.28
N ALA A 571 0.36 14.76 3.43
CA ALA A 571 0.90 14.43 4.75
C ALA A 571 0.84 12.91 4.98
N MET A 572 2.02 12.31 5.17
CA MET A 572 2.20 10.88 5.38
C MET A 572 2.12 10.54 6.87
N TRP A 573 1.73 9.30 7.17
CA TRP A 573 1.91 8.76 8.50
C TRP A 573 3.40 8.67 8.87
N GLU A 574 3.77 9.25 10.01
CA GLU A 574 5.17 9.39 10.43
C GLU A 574 5.71 8.17 11.19
N SER A 575 4.83 7.28 11.70
CA SER A 575 5.26 6.09 12.46
C SER A 575 5.64 4.94 11.53
N LYS A 576 6.28 3.90 12.08
CA LYS A 576 6.85 2.78 11.31
C LYS A 576 5.77 1.85 10.75
N TYR A 577 5.88 1.57 9.46
CA TYR A 577 5.13 0.52 8.79
C TYR A 577 6.00 -0.10 7.69
N GLU A 578 5.65 -1.31 7.27
CA GLU A 578 6.25 -2.00 6.14
C GLU A 578 5.12 -2.30 5.15
N VAL A 579 5.32 -2.04 3.86
CA VAL A 579 4.39 -2.46 2.81
C VAL A 579 5.13 -3.36 1.84
N SER A 580 4.54 -4.51 1.52
CA SER A 580 5.07 -5.46 0.54
C SER A 580 3.99 -5.89 -0.44
N PHE A 581 4.42 -6.32 -1.63
CA PHE A 581 3.55 -6.85 -2.67
C PHE A 581 3.76 -8.36 -2.77
N ALA A 582 2.66 -9.11 -2.82
CA ALA A 582 2.70 -10.52 -3.16
C ALA A 582 2.88 -10.71 -4.68
N GLY A 583 2.97 -11.97 -5.12
CA GLY A 583 3.03 -12.30 -6.54
C GLY A 583 1.84 -11.77 -7.33
N GLU A 584 2.10 -11.36 -8.58
CA GLU A 584 1.07 -11.01 -9.55
C GLU A 584 0.22 -12.24 -9.90
N LEU A 585 -1.09 -12.03 -10.01
CA LEU A 585 -2.03 -13.01 -10.54
C LEU A 585 -2.71 -12.42 -11.77
N SER A 586 -2.85 -13.22 -12.83
CA SER A 586 -3.67 -12.90 -14.00
C SER A 586 -5.08 -13.41 -13.86
N TYR A 587 -6.02 -12.80 -14.58
CA TYR A 587 -7.39 -13.29 -14.70
C TYR A 587 -7.37 -14.73 -15.25
N PRO A 588 -8.19 -15.67 -14.75
CA PRO A 588 -8.16 -17.08 -15.16
C PRO A 588 -8.32 -17.31 -16.67
N LEU A 589 -9.12 -16.48 -17.31
CA LEU A 589 -9.34 -16.43 -18.75
C LEU A 589 -8.87 -15.09 -19.28
N LEU A 590 -7.59 -14.98 -19.62
CA LEU A 590 -6.93 -13.72 -19.97
C LEU A 590 -7.08 -13.43 -21.47
N MET A 591 -7.99 -12.52 -21.81
CA MET A 591 -8.15 -11.94 -23.14
C MET A 591 -7.12 -10.84 -23.39
N VAL A 592 -6.45 -10.84 -24.54
CA VAL A 592 -5.42 -9.86 -24.89
C VAL A 592 -5.69 -9.35 -26.29
N ALA A 593 -5.72 -8.03 -26.45
CA ALA A 593 -5.56 -7.35 -27.72
C ALA A 593 -4.07 -7.07 -27.90
N GLU A 594 -3.44 -7.59 -28.95
CA GLU A 594 -1.99 -7.46 -29.16
C GLU A 594 -1.58 -6.02 -29.52
N LYS A 595 -2.56 -5.20 -29.91
CA LYS A 595 -2.43 -3.76 -30.15
C LYS A 595 -3.60 -3.00 -29.56
N ILE A 596 -3.31 -2.00 -28.73
CA ILE A 596 -4.29 -1.19 -28.03
C ILE A 596 -4.76 -0.03 -28.91
N TRP A 597 -3.87 0.69 -29.59
CA TRP A 597 -4.21 1.82 -30.45
C TRP A 597 -4.26 1.43 -31.93
N ASN A 598 -5.48 1.36 -32.46
CA ASN A 598 -5.74 0.94 -33.84
C ASN A 598 -6.14 2.16 -34.69
N LEU A 599 -5.45 2.38 -35.80
CA LEU A 599 -5.62 3.60 -36.61
C LEU A 599 -6.45 3.36 -37.86
N LYS A 600 -7.45 4.22 -38.07
CA LYS A 600 -8.21 4.28 -39.32
C LYS A 600 -7.38 5.01 -40.36
N GLU A 601 -6.87 4.27 -41.33
CA GLU A 601 -6.22 4.84 -42.51
C GLU A 601 -7.10 4.62 -43.73
N LYS A 602 -7.09 5.59 -44.65
CA LYS A 602 -7.77 5.51 -45.93
C LYS A 602 -7.17 4.32 -46.69
N ASP A 603 -8.01 3.35 -47.07
CA ASP A 603 -7.65 2.16 -47.88
C ASP A 603 -6.91 1.01 -47.17
N LYS A 604 -6.85 0.99 -45.83
CA LYS A 604 -6.34 -0.16 -45.08
C LYS A 604 -7.46 -0.94 -44.39
N ASN A 605 -7.53 -2.24 -44.68
CA ASN A 605 -8.32 -3.17 -43.85
C ASN A 605 -7.70 -3.22 -42.45
N LEU A 606 -8.47 -2.77 -41.46
CA LEU A 606 -8.04 -2.72 -40.08
C LEU A 606 -8.45 -4.00 -39.37
N THR A 607 -7.46 -4.71 -38.85
CA THR A 607 -7.67 -5.93 -38.07
C THR A 607 -7.04 -5.82 -36.69
N LEU A 608 -7.67 -6.45 -35.71
CA LEU A 608 -7.22 -6.51 -34.33
C LEU A 608 -6.79 -7.96 -34.02
N PRO A 609 -5.48 -8.23 -33.93
CA PRO A 609 -5.00 -9.51 -33.44
C PRO A 609 -5.35 -9.67 -31.96
N ILE A 610 -5.98 -10.79 -31.63
CA ILE A 610 -6.43 -11.12 -30.29
C ILE A 610 -5.96 -12.50 -29.86
N SER A 611 -5.74 -12.66 -28.55
CA SER A 611 -5.43 -13.95 -27.96
C SER A 611 -6.19 -14.18 -26.65
N LEU A 612 -6.50 -15.44 -26.35
CA LEU A 612 -7.11 -15.87 -25.10
C LEU A 612 -6.21 -16.93 -24.47
N LYS A 613 -5.72 -16.66 -23.26
CA LYS A 613 -4.91 -17.56 -22.45
C LYS A 613 -5.71 -18.11 -21.29
N THR A 614 -5.57 -19.40 -21.01
CA THR A 614 -6.35 -20.07 -19.94
C THR A 614 -5.43 -20.74 -18.93
N ASP A 615 -5.81 -20.68 -17.65
CA ASP A 615 -5.08 -21.33 -16.54
C ASP A 615 -5.36 -22.83 -16.40
N ARG A 616 -6.35 -23.34 -17.14
CA ARG A 616 -6.76 -24.75 -17.16
C ARG A 616 -6.94 -25.25 -18.60
N GLU A 617 -6.79 -26.57 -18.74
CA GLU A 617 -7.09 -27.27 -19.99
C GLU A 617 -8.60 -27.42 -20.19
N PHE A 618 -9.03 -27.14 -21.41
CA PHE A 618 -10.37 -27.45 -21.93
C PHE A 618 -10.20 -28.52 -23.02
N LEU A 619 -11.05 -29.54 -23.00
CA LEU A 619 -10.91 -30.69 -23.89
C LEU A 619 -11.54 -30.42 -25.26
N ASN A 620 -12.76 -29.84 -25.28
CA ASN A 620 -13.50 -29.52 -26.50
C ASN A 620 -14.34 -28.24 -26.32
N PRO A 621 -13.71 -27.08 -26.03
CA PRO A 621 -14.43 -25.85 -25.78
C PRO A 621 -14.99 -25.23 -27.07
N ASN A 622 -16.23 -24.72 -27.02
CA ASN A 622 -16.69 -23.75 -28.01
C ASN A 622 -16.25 -22.35 -27.54
N VAL A 623 -15.25 -21.77 -28.22
CA VAL A 623 -14.66 -20.48 -27.86
C VAL A 623 -15.07 -19.42 -28.87
N THR A 624 -15.73 -18.38 -28.38
CA THR A 624 -16.25 -17.25 -29.16
C THR A 624 -15.73 -15.95 -28.60
N TYR A 625 -15.70 -14.89 -29.41
CA TYR A 625 -15.48 -13.52 -28.96
C TYR A 625 -16.63 -12.62 -29.40
N GLU A 626 -16.79 -11.50 -28.70
CA GLU A 626 -17.66 -10.39 -29.08
C GLU A 626 -16.99 -9.06 -28.73
N ILE A 627 -17.13 -8.07 -29.60
CA ILE A 627 -16.85 -6.68 -29.28
C ILE A 627 -18.11 -6.11 -28.64
N MET A 628 -18.00 -5.69 -27.38
CA MET A 628 -19.14 -5.27 -26.58
C MET A 628 -19.86 -4.07 -27.19
N GLY A 629 -21.19 -4.19 -27.33
CA GLY A 629 -22.05 -3.14 -27.88
C GLY A 629 -21.97 -3.00 -29.40
N GLN A 630 -21.29 -3.90 -30.10
CA GLN A 630 -21.18 -3.92 -31.56
C GLN A 630 -21.69 -5.25 -32.11
N ASP A 631 -22.16 -5.28 -33.36
CA ASP A 631 -22.52 -6.53 -34.05
C ASP A 631 -21.29 -7.20 -34.67
N ILE A 632 -20.21 -7.32 -33.88
CA ILE A 632 -18.94 -7.94 -34.29
C ILE A 632 -18.63 -9.06 -33.31
N ASN A 633 -18.77 -10.30 -33.79
CA ASN A 633 -18.52 -11.51 -33.03
C ASN A 633 -17.95 -12.61 -33.93
N GLY A 634 -17.34 -13.62 -33.33
CA GLY A 634 -16.74 -14.71 -34.08
C GLY A 634 -16.29 -15.86 -33.21
N LYS A 635 -15.60 -16.82 -33.83
CA LYS A 635 -14.99 -17.97 -33.15
C LYS A 635 -13.49 -17.82 -33.16
N PHE A 636 -12.83 -18.34 -32.13
CA PHE A 636 -11.39 -18.48 -32.16
C PHE A 636 -10.98 -19.75 -32.91
N ASN A 637 -9.82 -19.69 -33.56
CA ASN A 637 -9.12 -20.88 -33.99
C ASN A 637 -8.37 -21.52 -32.81
N LEU A 638 -8.41 -22.85 -32.75
CA LEU A 638 -7.68 -23.61 -31.73
C LEU A 638 -6.17 -23.49 -32.02
N GLY A 639 -5.42 -22.88 -31.10
CA GLY A 639 -3.97 -22.86 -31.14
C GLY A 639 -3.35 -24.06 -30.42
N GLU A 640 -2.10 -23.91 -29.96
CA GLU A 640 -1.47 -24.87 -29.04
C GLU A 640 -2.19 -24.90 -27.67
N LYS A 641 -1.97 -25.96 -26.86
CA LYS A 641 -2.65 -26.18 -25.57
C LYS A 641 -2.75 -24.88 -24.73
N ASN A 642 -3.99 -24.49 -24.39
CA ASN A 642 -4.37 -23.33 -23.54
C ASN A 642 -4.16 -21.94 -24.15
N LEU A 643 -3.97 -21.84 -25.46
CA LEU A 643 -3.89 -20.58 -26.19
C LEU A 643 -4.82 -20.61 -27.41
N PHE A 644 -5.68 -19.59 -27.52
CA PHE A 644 -6.53 -19.37 -28.69
C PHE A 644 -6.16 -18.04 -29.31
N GLN A 645 -6.12 -17.96 -30.64
CA GLN A 645 -5.73 -16.76 -31.36
C GLN A 645 -6.66 -16.52 -32.54
N GLU A 646 -6.89 -15.24 -32.86
CA GLU A 646 -7.69 -14.82 -34.02
C GLU A 646 -7.34 -13.38 -34.42
N SER A 647 -7.76 -12.97 -35.62
CA SER A 647 -7.68 -11.59 -36.08
C SER A 647 -9.08 -11.06 -36.42
N VAL A 648 -9.54 -10.05 -35.67
CA VAL A 648 -10.89 -9.50 -35.79
C VAL A 648 -10.90 -8.34 -36.77
N ASN A 649 -11.81 -8.32 -37.75
CA ASN A 649 -11.98 -7.15 -38.60
C ASN A 649 -12.69 -6.04 -37.81
N ILE A 650 -12.05 -4.88 -37.70
CA ILE A 650 -12.53 -3.70 -36.98
C ILE A 650 -12.63 -2.45 -37.88
N SER A 651 -12.59 -2.64 -39.20
CA SER A 651 -12.56 -1.54 -40.19
C SER A 651 -13.80 -0.63 -40.11
N GLU A 652 -14.95 -1.23 -39.77
CA GLU A 652 -16.24 -0.53 -39.68
C GLU A 652 -16.43 0.22 -38.36
N LEU A 653 -15.59 -0.04 -37.35
CA LEU A 653 -15.67 0.69 -36.07
C LEU A 653 -15.37 2.17 -36.29
N LEU A 654 -16.19 3.04 -35.72
CA LEU A 654 -15.91 4.47 -35.65
C LEU A 654 -14.76 4.72 -34.65
N PRO A 655 -14.11 5.89 -34.69
CA PRO A 655 -13.20 6.29 -33.62
C PRO A 655 -13.90 6.19 -32.26
N GLY A 656 -13.30 5.49 -31.30
CA GLY A 656 -13.92 5.22 -30.02
C GLY A 656 -13.18 4.23 -29.13
N LYS A 657 -13.67 4.10 -27.90
CA LYS A 657 -13.21 3.13 -26.89
C LYS A 657 -14.06 1.87 -27.02
N TYR A 658 -13.40 0.73 -27.12
CA TYR A 658 -14.06 -0.55 -27.30
C TYR A 658 -13.54 -1.56 -26.31
N GLN A 659 -14.36 -2.58 -26.05
CA GLN A 659 -13.99 -3.71 -25.22
C GLN A 659 -14.34 -5.00 -25.94
N ILE A 660 -13.47 -5.98 -25.84
CA ILE A 660 -13.67 -7.31 -26.37
C ILE A 660 -13.66 -8.35 -25.25
N ARG A 661 -14.53 -9.35 -25.36
CA ARG A 661 -14.66 -10.43 -24.38
C ARG A 661 -14.73 -11.77 -25.10
N ALA A 662 -14.10 -12.78 -24.52
CA ALA A 662 -14.22 -14.16 -24.96
C ALA A 662 -15.18 -14.95 -24.05
N THR A 663 -15.90 -15.88 -24.67
CA THR A 663 -16.80 -16.82 -24.00
C THR A 663 -16.40 -18.24 -24.36
N ILE A 664 -16.13 -19.06 -23.33
CA ILE A 664 -15.90 -20.50 -23.45
C ILE A 664 -17.13 -21.24 -22.96
N LYS A 665 -17.71 -22.10 -23.82
CA LYS A 665 -18.77 -23.04 -23.44
C LYS A 665 -18.25 -24.48 -23.51
N GLU A 666 -18.29 -25.19 -22.37
CA GLU A 666 -17.91 -26.60 -22.27
C GLU A 666 -18.78 -27.32 -21.24
N ALA A 667 -19.29 -28.51 -21.58
CA ALA A 667 -20.10 -29.36 -20.70
C ALA A 667 -21.26 -28.62 -19.99
N GLY A 668 -21.94 -27.72 -20.72
CA GLY A 668 -23.07 -26.93 -20.19
C GLY A 668 -22.69 -25.77 -19.27
N LYS A 669 -21.40 -25.55 -19.02
CA LYS A 669 -20.89 -24.39 -18.27
C LYS A 669 -20.40 -23.30 -19.22
N THR A 670 -20.61 -22.05 -18.83
CA THR A 670 -20.14 -20.87 -19.55
C THR A 670 -19.09 -20.17 -18.71
N TYR A 671 -17.98 -19.80 -19.33
CA TYR A 671 -16.89 -19.07 -18.69
C TYR A 671 -16.56 -17.84 -19.52
N LEU A 672 -16.37 -16.71 -18.85
CA LEU A 672 -16.11 -15.42 -19.47
C LEU A 672 -14.68 -15.00 -19.18
N SER A 673 -13.99 -14.47 -20.19
CA SER A 673 -12.77 -13.72 -19.97
C SER A 673 -13.05 -12.41 -19.25
N GLN A 674 -12.00 -11.76 -18.79
CA GLN A 674 -12.07 -10.34 -18.51
C GLN A 674 -12.35 -9.57 -19.82
N LYS A 675 -12.86 -8.34 -19.70
CA LYS A 675 -13.06 -7.42 -20.80
C LYS A 675 -11.73 -6.73 -21.12
N CYS A 676 -11.25 -6.94 -22.34
CA CYS A 676 -10.01 -6.33 -22.81
C CYS A 676 -10.34 -5.05 -23.59
N GLY A 677 -9.81 -3.91 -23.14
CA GLY A 677 -10.03 -2.62 -23.79
C GLY A 677 -9.08 -2.34 -24.94
N PHE A 678 -9.53 -1.61 -25.95
CA PHE A 678 -8.70 -1.04 -27.02
C PHE A 678 -9.33 0.23 -27.59
N TYR A 679 -8.53 0.98 -28.36
CA TYR A 679 -8.91 2.23 -29.01
C TYR A 679 -8.92 2.08 -30.53
N VAL A 680 -9.89 2.74 -31.16
CA VAL A 680 -9.87 3.05 -32.59
C VAL A 680 -9.78 4.56 -32.72
N SER A 681 -8.84 5.07 -33.51
CA SER A 681 -8.61 6.51 -33.69
C SER A 681 -8.23 6.84 -35.13
N ASN A 682 -8.41 8.08 -35.55
CA ASN A 682 -7.66 8.59 -36.71
C ASN A 682 -6.23 8.95 -36.32
N PRO A 683 -5.29 8.99 -37.27
CA PRO A 683 -3.89 9.36 -37.02
C PRO A 683 -3.70 10.85 -36.73
N LEU A 684 -2.71 11.16 -35.88
CA LEU A 684 -2.09 12.48 -35.79
C LEU A 684 -0.74 12.41 -36.51
N TYR A 685 -0.62 13.08 -37.64
CA TYR A 685 0.63 13.16 -38.37
C TYR A 685 1.52 14.26 -37.81
N VAL A 686 2.76 13.93 -37.46
CA VAL A 686 3.76 14.91 -37.06
C VAL A 686 4.86 14.94 -38.11
N ALA A 687 5.05 16.09 -38.73
CA ALA A 687 6.10 16.31 -39.71
C ALA A 687 7.19 17.24 -39.16
N TRP A 688 8.45 16.89 -39.44
CA TRP A 688 9.57 17.78 -39.20
C TRP A 688 10.21 18.16 -40.54
N THR A 689 10.09 19.44 -40.87
CA THR A 689 10.52 20.02 -42.14
C THR A 689 11.83 20.78 -41.94
N ILE A 690 12.76 20.63 -42.88
CA ILE A 690 14.10 21.23 -42.83
C ILE A 690 14.25 22.17 -44.03
N ASP A 691 14.35 23.46 -43.79
CA ASP A 691 14.46 24.49 -44.82
C ASP A 691 15.93 24.72 -45.17
N TRP A 692 16.36 24.29 -46.35
CA TRP A 692 17.73 24.48 -46.81
C TRP A 692 17.86 25.82 -47.51
N GLU A 693 18.55 26.78 -46.90
CA GLU A 693 18.60 28.17 -47.37
C GLU A 693 19.42 28.42 -48.66
N GLY A 694 20.13 27.39 -49.16
CA GLY A 694 21.01 27.52 -50.33
C GLY A 694 22.43 27.99 -50.00
N TYR A 695 22.87 27.84 -48.75
CA TYR A 695 24.24 28.05 -48.28
C TYR A 695 24.90 26.71 -47.85
N ASP A 696 26.21 26.72 -47.53
CA ASP A 696 26.87 25.56 -46.93
C ASP A 696 26.40 25.34 -45.48
N VAL A 697 26.38 24.08 -45.04
CA VAL A 697 25.94 23.67 -43.70
C VAL A 697 27.11 23.05 -42.95
N ALA A 698 27.29 23.41 -41.68
CA ALA A 698 28.30 22.79 -40.83
C ALA A 698 28.00 21.29 -40.59
N ASP A 699 29.03 20.44 -40.68
CA ASP A 699 28.88 19.00 -40.49
C ASP A 699 28.35 18.64 -39.09
N THR A 700 28.71 19.43 -38.07
CA THR A 700 28.20 19.26 -36.71
C THR A 700 26.67 19.41 -36.65
N TYR A 701 26.09 20.30 -37.45
CA TYR A 701 24.64 20.52 -37.49
C TYR A 701 23.92 19.41 -38.26
N LEU A 702 24.46 18.97 -39.40
CA LEU A 702 23.91 17.83 -40.15
C LEU A 702 23.98 16.53 -39.37
N ASN A 703 25.09 16.28 -38.67
CA ASN A 703 25.23 15.11 -37.82
C ASN A 703 24.21 15.14 -36.67
N ALA A 704 24.00 16.30 -36.05
CA ALA A 704 23.00 16.45 -34.98
C ALA A 704 21.57 16.23 -35.49
N LEU A 705 21.20 16.78 -36.67
CA LEU A 705 19.90 16.52 -37.30
C LEU A 705 19.68 15.02 -37.53
N GLY A 706 20.68 14.33 -38.11
CA GLY A 706 20.62 12.89 -38.32
C GLY A 706 20.47 12.11 -37.02
N GLN A 707 21.26 12.46 -35.99
CA GLN A 707 21.23 11.81 -34.68
C GLN A 707 19.88 11.96 -33.96
N ILE A 708 19.32 13.17 -33.93
CA ILE A 708 18.02 13.43 -33.29
C ILE A 708 16.92 12.69 -34.04
N THR A 709 16.91 12.80 -35.37
CA THR A 709 15.91 12.11 -36.21
C THR A 709 15.94 10.60 -35.99
N ASP A 710 17.14 10.00 -35.99
CA ASP A 710 17.32 8.56 -35.79
C ASP A 710 16.98 8.12 -34.36
N LYS A 711 17.24 8.96 -33.35
CA LYS A 711 16.86 8.69 -31.95
C LYS A 711 15.35 8.54 -31.78
N HIS A 712 14.58 9.36 -32.50
CA HIS A 712 13.11 9.41 -32.38
C HIS A 712 12.37 8.54 -33.42
N ASP A 713 13.10 7.97 -34.38
CA ASP A 713 12.55 7.33 -35.58
C ASP A 713 11.61 8.27 -36.36
N ALA A 714 11.97 9.56 -36.41
CA ALA A 714 11.23 10.56 -37.14
C ALA A 714 11.61 10.54 -38.64
N LYS A 715 10.70 11.00 -39.49
CA LYS A 715 10.97 11.25 -40.91
C LYS A 715 11.17 12.74 -41.15
N LEU A 716 12.20 13.10 -41.94
CA LEU A 716 12.40 14.48 -42.36
C LEU A 716 11.75 14.75 -43.71
N THR A 717 11.25 15.96 -43.86
CA THR A 717 11.03 16.59 -45.17
C THR A 717 12.15 17.59 -45.41
N ASN A 718 13.16 17.20 -46.20
CA ASN A 718 14.27 18.09 -46.57
C ASN A 718 13.81 18.98 -47.72
N LEU A 719 13.39 20.21 -47.43
CA LEU A 719 13.03 21.20 -48.44
C LEU A 719 14.34 21.80 -48.97
N PHE A 720 14.85 21.18 -50.03
CA PHE A 720 16.20 21.38 -50.52
C PHE A 720 16.27 22.53 -51.53
N ASN A 721 17.27 23.41 -51.40
CA ASN A 721 17.46 24.53 -52.32
C ASN A 721 18.58 24.24 -53.35
N PRO A 722 18.25 24.13 -54.65
CA PRO A 722 19.20 23.81 -55.70
C PRO A 722 20.17 24.94 -56.04
N ARG A 723 20.03 26.13 -55.43
CA ARG A 723 21.01 27.22 -55.56
C ARG A 723 22.43 26.77 -55.26
N ILE A 724 22.63 25.76 -54.40
CA ILE A 724 23.97 25.26 -54.11
C ILE A 724 24.77 24.89 -55.38
N TYR A 725 24.08 24.56 -56.48
CA TYR A 725 24.70 24.22 -57.76
C TYR A 725 25.02 25.42 -58.65
N THR A 726 24.36 26.57 -58.45
CA THR A 726 24.61 27.80 -59.22
C THR A 726 25.59 28.73 -58.52
N THR A 727 25.59 28.75 -57.19
CA THR A 727 26.44 29.66 -56.43
C THR A 727 27.92 29.30 -56.52
N SER A 728 28.77 30.32 -56.54
CA SER A 728 30.22 30.20 -56.41
C SER A 728 30.69 30.18 -54.95
N SER A 729 29.82 30.43 -53.97
CA SER A 729 30.19 30.54 -52.55
C SER A 729 30.40 29.19 -51.86
N ILE A 730 30.00 28.08 -52.49
CA ILE A 730 30.13 26.72 -51.94
C ILE A 730 31.10 25.93 -52.81
N ALA A 731 32.10 25.30 -52.20
CA ALA A 731 33.06 24.46 -52.90
C ALA A 731 32.42 23.17 -53.44
N GLU A 732 32.91 22.64 -54.56
CA GLU A 732 32.32 21.48 -55.25
C GLU A 732 32.25 20.22 -54.37
N ASN A 733 33.28 19.97 -53.56
CA ASN A 733 33.27 18.85 -52.59
C ASN A 733 32.14 19.01 -51.55
N ARG A 734 31.86 20.24 -51.09
CA ARG A 734 30.75 20.53 -50.18
C ARG A 734 29.40 20.33 -50.86
N LYS A 735 29.21 20.83 -52.08
CA LYS A 735 27.98 20.59 -52.87
C LYS A 735 27.67 19.08 -52.97
N ASN A 736 28.67 18.29 -53.31
CA ASN A 736 28.56 16.83 -53.40
C ASN A 736 28.25 16.19 -52.05
N TYR A 737 28.90 16.63 -50.96
CA TYR A 737 28.63 16.13 -49.62
C TYR A 737 27.19 16.36 -49.17
N LEU A 738 26.68 17.60 -49.30
CA LEU A 738 25.31 17.95 -48.90
C LEU A 738 24.26 17.17 -49.72
N THR A 739 24.47 17.07 -51.03
CA THR A 739 23.63 16.29 -51.96
C THR A 739 23.60 14.81 -51.57
N ASN A 740 24.78 14.24 -51.28
CA ASN A 740 24.90 12.84 -50.86
C ASN A 740 24.22 12.58 -49.51
N TRP A 741 24.27 13.52 -48.59
CA TRP A 741 23.63 13.40 -47.28
C TRP A 741 22.11 13.29 -47.40
N VAL A 742 21.45 14.23 -48.11
CA VAL A 742 19.98 14.19 -48.30
C VAL A 742 19.53 12.97 -49.09
N ARG A 743 20.30 12.58 -50.12
CA ARG A 743 20.02 11.38 -50.92
C ARG A 743 20.16 10.10 -50.09
N SER A 744 21.19 10.01 -49.24
CA SER A 744 21.37 8.86 -48.34
C SER A 744 20.24 8.78 -47.32
N ARG A 745 19.76 9.92 -46.78
CA ARG A 745 18.60 9.97 -45.89
C ARG A 745 17.34 9.45 -46.61
N ASN A 746 17.04 9.97 -47.80
CA ASN A 746 15.91 9.51 -48.61
C ASN A 746 15.96 8.00 -48.88
N GLN A 747 17.10 7.46 -49.32
CA GLN A 747 17.24 6.05 -49.67
C GLN A 747 17.19 5.09 -48.47
N LYS A 748 17.81 5.46 -47.34
CA LYS A 748 17.96 4.55 -46.18
C LYS A 748 16.87 4.70 -45.13
N LYS A 749 16.24 5.88 -45.08
CA LYS A 749 15.31 6.26 -44.00
C LYS A 749 13.95 6.71 -44.53
N ASN A 750 13.77 6.72 -45.86
CA ASN A 750 12.55 7.14 -46.54
C ASN A 750 12.15 8.59 -46.20
N ASP A 751 13.13 9.45 -45.92
CA ASP A 751 12.92 10.89 -45.84
C ASP A 751 12.49 11.45 -47.20
N GLU A 752 11.77 12.57 -47.17
CA GLU A 752 11.42 13.30 -48.37
C GLU A 752 12.49 14.33 -48.74
N ILE A 753 12.68 14.54 -50.06
CA ILE A 753 13.41 15.67 -50.63
C ILE A 753 12.40 16.54 -51.37
N GLY A 754 12.00 17.63 -50.75
CA GLY A 754 11.14 18.67 -51.34
C GLY A 754 11.96 19.85 -51.85
N LEU A 755 11.27 20.91 -52.28
CA LEU A 755 11.88 22.12 -52.82
C LEU A 755 11.72 23.30 -51.87
N HIS A 756 12.83 23.97 -51.55
CA HIS A 756 12.82 25.28 -50.91
C HIS A 756 13.52 26.29 -51.81
N LEU A 757 12.96 27.48 -51.98
CA LEU A 757 13.58 28.52 -52.79
C LEU A 757 13.42 29.90 -52.15
N HIS A 758 14.56 30.55 -51.98
CA HIS A 758 14.68 32.00 -51.97
C HIS A 758 14.99 32.50 -53.39
N MET A 759 14.74 33.77 -53.67
CA MET A 759 14.86 34.34 -55.01
C MET A 759 16.27 34.92 -55.27
N GLN A 760 17.31 34.15 -54.92
CA GLN A 760 18.69 34.59 -55.10
C GLN A 760 19.04 34.87 -56.56
N TYR A 761 19.78 35.95 -56.79
CA TYR A 761 20.04 36.50 -58.12
C TYR A 761 20.73 35.50 -59.05
N ASP A 762 21.68 34.73 -58.53
CA ASP A 762 22.43 33.73 -59.29
C ASP A 762 21.52 32.60 -59.80
N PHE A 763 20.63 32.09 -58.95
CA PHE A 763 19.69 31.03 -59.31
C PHE A 763 18.57 31.53 -60.25
N VAL A 764 18.02 32.72 -59.99
CA VAL A 764 17.00 33.35 -60.85
C VAL A 764 17.57 33.63 -62.25
N THR A 765 18.79 34.16 -62.33
CA THR A 765 19.49 34.35 -63.62
C THR A 765 19.70 33.02 -64.35
N ALA A 766 20.10 31.97 -63.63
CA ALA A 766 20.27 30.63 -64.21
C ALA A 766 18.97 30.03 -64.76
N ALA A 767 17.80 30.47 -64.28
CA ALA A 767 16.49 30.11 -64.81
C ALA A 767 16.07 30.92 -66.05
N GLY A 768 16.90 31.88 -66.50
CA GLY A 768 16.58 32.77 -67.61
C GLY A 768 15.52 33.82 -67.27
N VAL A 769 15.42 34.18 -65.99
CA VAL A 769 14.54 35.24 -65.48
C VAL A 769 15.40 36.39 -64.99
N GLU A 770 14.97 37.63 -65.26
CA GLU A 770 15.68 38.83 -64.78
C GLU A 770 15.47 38.98 -63.26
N PRO A 771 16.55 39.02 -62.45
CA PRO A 771 16.41 39.17 -61.00
C PRO A 771 15.74 40.49 -60.59
N LYS A 772 14.68 40.41 -59.79
CA LYS A 772 14.12 41.59 -59.10
C LYS A 772 15.06 41.99 -57.96
N ARG A 773 15.26 43.28 -57.74
CA ARG A 773 16.14 43.77 -56.67
C ARG A 773 15.34 44.19 -55.45
N ALA A 774 15.91 43.95 -54.26
CA ALA A 774 15.33 44.38 -52.98
C ALA A 774 15.56 45.88 -52.70
N ASP A 775 15.50 46.74 -53.71
CA ASP A 775 15.79 48.18 -53.60
C ASP A 775 14.86 48.94 -52.65
N LYS A 776 13.70 48.35 -52.32
CA LYS A 776 12.71 48.87 -51.35
C LYS A 776 12.83 48.30 -49.94
N TRP A 777 13.72 47.33 -49.69
CA TRP A 777 13.70 46.52 -48.47
C TRP A 777 15.09 46.34 -47.90
N SER A 778 15.54 47.27 -47.04
CA SER A 778 16.81 47.07 -46.34
C SER A 778 16.69 45.94 -45.31
N ASN A 779 17.04 44.75 -45.78
CA ASN A 779 17.67 43.67 -45.05
C ASN A 779 16.84 43.00 -43.93
N TRP A 780 15.82 42.21 -44.31
CA TRP A 780 15.27 41.20 -43.39
C TRP A 780 16.11 39.92 -43.29
N GLY A 781 17.29 39.89 -43.92
CA GLY A 781 18.15 38.71 -43.95
C GLY A 781 19.11 38.65 -45.15
N ASP A 782 18.98 39.55 -46.13
CA ASP A 782 19.91 39.66 -47.27
C ASP A 782 21.21 40.38 -46.90
N ILE A 783 21.96 39.76 -46.00
CA ILE A 783 23.25 40.24 -45.51
C ILE A 783 24.29 40.29 -46.64
N TYR A 784 24.15 39.41 -47.63
CA TYR A 784 25.10 39.24 -48.73
C TYR A 784 24.71 40.01 -50.00
N ASN A 785 23.56 40.69 -50.00
CA ASN A 785 22.98 41.36 -51.17
C ASN A 785 22.95 40.42 -52.39
N ASP A 786 22.55 39.17 -52.17
CA ASP A 786 22.53 38.11 -53.17
C ASP A 786 21.11 37.72 -53.61
N GLY A 787 20.10 38.47 -53.15
CA GLY A 787 18.70 38.27 -53.48
C GLY A 787 17.94 37.40 -52.46
N TYR A 788 18.56 37.03 -51.35
CA TYR A 788 17.93 36.24 -50.29
C TYR A 788 16.60 36.83 -49.77
N ALA A 789 16.51 38.16 -49.65
CA ALA A 789 15.33 38.86 -49.13
C ALA A 789 14.28 39.20 -50.20
N VAL A 790 14.53 38.87 -51.47
CA VAL A 790 13.56 39.11 -52.54
C VAL A 790 12.39 38.13 -52.39
N LEU A 791 11.17 38.66 -52.43
CA LEU A 791 9.99 37.86 -52.21
C LEU A 791 9.69 37.01 -53.43
N THR A 792 9.33 35.75 -53.22
CA THR A 792 8.80 34.87 -54.29
C THR A 792 7.62 35.53 -55.01
N THR A 793 6.81 36.29 -54.27
CA THR A 793 5.61 37.00 -54.78
C THR A 793 5.90 38.22 -55.64
N ASP A 794 7.16 38.66 -55.76
CA ASP A 794 7.54 39.75 -56.67
C ASP A 794 7.64 39.28 -58.13
N TYR A 795 7.63 37.95 -58.35
CA TYR A 795 7.67 37.34 -59.67
C TYR A 795 6.27 36.93 -60.12
N THR A 796 6.03 37.07 -61.43
CA THR A 796 4.81 36.61 -62.07
C THR A 796 4.73 35.07 -62.09
N LYS A 797 3.53 34.52 -62.25
CA LYS A 797 3.32 33.07 -62.39
C LYS A 797 4.23 32.44 -63.46
N ASP A 798 4.33 33.04 -64.64
CA ASP A 798 5.14 32.52 -65.75
C ASP A 798 6.65 32.58 -65.48
N GLU A 799 7.12 33.62 -64.77
CA GLU A 799 8.51 33.70 -64.29
C GLU A 799 8.79 32.61 -63.25
N LEU A 800 7.88 32.40 -62.29
CA LEU A 800 7.98 31.35 -61.27
C LEU A 800 8.01 29.95 -61.89
N VAL A 801 7.18 29.68 -62.91
CA VAL A 801 7.20 28.40 -63.65
C VAL A 801 8.58 28.12 -64.26
N LYS A 802 9.27 29.14 -64.80
CA LYS A 802 10.64 28.99 -65.32
C LYS A 802 11.63 28.67 -64.20
N ILE A 803 11.53 29.38 -63.07
CA ILE A 803 12.39 29.17 -61.89
C ILE A 803 12.21 27.75 -61.32
N TYR A 804 10.97 27.28 -61.17
CA TYR A 804 10.68 25.93 -60.69
C TYR A 804 11.15 24.85 -61.67
N LYS A 805 10.93 25.02 -62.97
CA LYS A 805 11.48 24.10 -63.99
C LYS A 805 12.99 24.04 -63.92
N LYS A 806 13.67 25.16 -63.67
CA LYS A 806 15.12 25.17 -63.48
C LYS A 806 15.56 24.38 -62.25
N ALA A 807 14.82 24.48 -61.15
CA ALA A 807 15.05 23.65 -59.97
C ALA A 807 14.93 22.16 -60.29
N PHE A 808 13.91 21.76 -61.05
CA PHE A 808 13.70 20.36 -61.43
C PHE A 808 14.82 19.83 -62.32
N GLU A 809 15.34 20.63 -63.25
CA GLU A 809 16.52 20.25 -64.04
C GLU A 809 17.72 19.88 -63.14
N TYR A 810 17.94 20.62 -62.06
CA TYR A 810 19.01 20.30 -61.10
C TYR A 810 18.70 19.05 -60.28
N PHE A 811 17.46 18.89 -59.81
CA PHE A 811 17.04 17.70 -59.08
C PHE A 811 17.22 16.43 -59.93
N ASP A 812 16.81 16.48 -61.20
CA ASP A 812 16.99 15.39 -62.17
C ASP A 812 18.48 15.11 -62.41
N LYS A 813 19.27 16.15 -62.69
CA LYS A 813 20.72 16.04 -62.93
C LYS A 813 21.47 15.42 -61.76
N MET A 814 21.03 15.69 -60.53
CA MET A 814 21.69 15.22 -59.30
C MET A 814 21.10 13.92 -58.74
N GLY A 815 20.06 13.38 -59.37
CA GLY A 815 19.38 12.16 -58.93
C GLY A 815 18.69 12.32 -57.58
N LEU A 816 18.07 13.47 -57.35
CA LEU A 816 17.28 13.77 -56.13
C LEU A 816 15.81 13.37 -56.27
N GLY A 817 15.37 13.01 -57.48
CA GLY A 817 13.96 12.76 -57.80
C GLY A 817 13.17 14.06 -58.00
N ARG A 818 11.92 13.97 -58.47
CA ARG A 818 11.08 15.16 -58.63
C ARG A 818 10.47 15.55 -57.28
N PRO A 819 10.63 16.80 -56.80
CA PRO A 819 10.05 17.21 -55.53
C PRO A 819 8.52 17.25 -55.66
N GLU A 820 7.82 16.83 -54.60
CA GLU A 820 6.34 16.90 -54.51
C GLU A 820 5.86 17.95 -53.52
N THR A 821 6.72 18.33 -52.56
CA THR A 821 6.46 19.37 -51.55
C THR A 821 7.31 20.60 -51.82
N TYR A 822 6.72 21.78 -51.62
CA TYR A 822 7.36 23.08 -51.72
C TYR A 822 7.20 23.92 -50.45
N ARG A 823 8.18 24.79 -50.19
CA ARG A 823 8.02 25.94 -49.28
C ARG A 823 8.71 27.18 -49.84
N ALA A 824 8.00 28.29 -49.85
CA ALA A 824 8.54 29.59 -50.24
C ALA A 824 9.51 30.14 -49.19
N GLY A 825 10.59 30.77 -49.64
CA GLY A 825 11.48 31.55 -48.78
C GLY A 825 10.72 32.61 -47.98
N GLY A 826 10.96 32.68 -46.68
CA GLY A 826 10.23 33.55 -45.75
C GLY A 826 8.72 33.31 -45.69
N TRP A 827 8.25 32.14 -46.13
CA TRP A 827 6.82 31.78 -46.24
C TRP A 827 5.99 32.67 -47.18
N PHE A 828 6.63 33.47 -48.03
CA PHE A 828 5.94 34.36 -48.97
C PHE A 828 5.42 33.60 -50.19
N ALA A 829 4.32 32.87 -50.00
CA ALA A 829 3.53 32.26 -51.07
C ALA A 829 2.13 32.89 -51.07
N ASN A 830 1.69 33.37 -52.24
CA ASN A 830 0.33 33.87 -52.44
C ASN A 830 -0.40 33.01 -53.49
N GLY A 831 -1.64 33.37 -53.81
CA GLY A 831 -2.44 32.62 -54.80
C GLY A 831 -1.77 32.44 -56.18
N GLU A 832 -0.98 33.42 -56.66
CA GLU A 832 -0.24 33.28 -57.93
C GLU A 832 0.94 32.32 -57.79
N THR A 833 1.63 32.34 -56.64
CA THR A 833 2.66 31.34 -56.31
C THR A 833 2.07 29.93 -56.33
N LEU A 834 0.94 29.72 -55.67
CA LEU A 834 0.30 28.40 -55.59
C LEU A 834 -0.19 27.89 -56.97
N LYS A 835 -0.70 28.79 -57.83
CA LYS A 835 -1.05 28.45 -59.22
C LYS A 835 0.17 28.04 -60.04
N ALA A 836 1.31 28.72 -59.86
CA ALA A 836 2.55 28.34 -60.52
C ALA A 836 3.02 26.94 -60.07
N LEU A 837 2.91 26.62 -58.77
CA LEU A 837 3.24 25.31 -58.21
C LEU A 837 2.35 24.20 -58.76
N GLU A 838 1.03 24.44 -58.82
CA GLU A 838 0.06 23.53 -59.44
C GLU A 838 0.41 23.26 -60.93
N GLU A 839 0.73 24.30 -61.69
CA GLU A 839 1.07 24.18 -63.12
C GLU A 839 2.33 23.33 -63.36
N VAL A 840 3.29 23.36 -62.44
CA VAL A 840 4.51 22.54 -62.53
C VAL A 840 4.38 21.17 -61.86
N GLY A 841 3.21 20.87 -61.27
CA GLY A 841 2.87 19.55 -60.70
C GLY A 841 3.40 19.30 -59.28
N ILE A 842 3.66 20.36 -58.50
CA ILE A 842 3.85 20.23 -57.05
C ILE A 842 2.50 19.91 -56.40
N LYS A 843 2.50 18.95 -55.46
CA LYS A 843 1.27 18.45 -54.81
C LYS A 843 1.03 19.08 -53.45
N VAL A 844 2.10 19.49 -52.75
CA VAL A 844 2.03 20.02 -51.40
C VAL A 844 2.74 21.37 -51.32
N ASP A 845 2.07 22.39 -50.78
CA ASP A 845 2.71 23.57 -50.21
C ASP A 845 2.69 23.44 -48.68
N THR A 846 3.74 23.93 -48.03
CA THR A 846 3.80 24.00 -46.57
C THR A 846 4.27 25.39 -46.13
N SER A 847 3.89 26.42 -46.89
CA SER A 847 4.22 27.80 -46.60
C SER A 847 3.24 28.42 -45.61
N GLY A 848 2.02 27.89 -45.51
CA GLY A 848 0.97 28.37 -44.62
C GLY A 848 1.35 28.30 -43.16
N ARG A 849 1.13 29.41 -42.44
CA ARG A 849 1.46 29.54 -41.01
C ARG A 849 0.55 30.55 -40.32
N THR A 850 0.70 30.63 -39.00
CA THR A 850 0.10 31.71 -38.21
C THR A 850 0.63 33.07 -38.65
N LYS A 851 -0.23 34.10 -38.54
CA LYS A 851 0.10 35.48 -38.88
C LYS A 851 1.46 35.91 -38.37
N TYR A 852 2.21 36.59 -39.22
CA TYR A 852 3.56 37.04 -38.94
C TYR A 852 3.88 38.33 -39.69
N ASP A 853 4.81 39.09 -39.13
CA ASP A 853 5.49 40.19 -39.81
C ASP A 853 6.99 39.84 -39.87
N PHE A 854 7.64 40.16 -40.97
CA PHE A 854 9.05 39.89 -41.20
C PHE A 854 9.82 41.21 -41.35
N GLY A 855 10.93 41.39 -40.64
CA GLY A 855 11.79 42.59 -40.69
C GLY A 855 12.19 43.14 -39.31
N TYR A 856 13.35 43.81 -39.22
CA TYR A 856 13.97 44.21 -37.94
C TYR A 856 13.50 45.57 -37.39
N ASP A 857 12.99 46.47 -38.23
CA ASP A 857 12.49 47.78 -37.81
C ASP A 857 11.09 48.07 -38.36
N ALA A 858 10.39 49.02 -37.75
CA ALA A 858 9.00 49.34 -38.10
C ALA A 858 8.82 49.92 -39.52
N SER A 859 9.87 50.47 -40.13
CA SER A 859 9.85 51.02 -41.49
C SER A 859 10.07 49.98 -42.58
N HIS A 860 10.61 48.80 -42.25
CA HIS A 860 10.93 47.73 -43.19
C HIS A 860 10.22 46.41 -42.88
N LYS A 861 9.18 46.45 -42.02
CA LYS A 861 8.33 45.29 -41.73
C LYS A 861 7.43 44.97 -42.92
N GLN A 862 7.40 43.70 -43.29
CA GLN A 862 6.47 43.14 -44.25
C GLN A 862 5.51 42.17 -43.58
N THR A 863 4.22 42.39 -43.79
CA THR A 863 3.19 41.46 -43.32
C THR A 863 3.09 40.28 -44.27
N GLY A 864 3.15 39.07 -43.71
CA GLY A 864 2.99 37.83 -44.45
C GLY A 864 1.59 37.67 -45.03
N PHE A 865 1.48 36.83 -46.06
CA PHE A 865 0.20 36.53 -46.72
C PHE A 865 -0.65 35.50 -45.95
N TRP A 866 -0.08 34.84 -44.95
CA TRP A 866 -0.74 33.78 -44.20
C TRP A 866 -1.27 34.26 -42.85
N ASP A 867 -2.47 33.80 -42.49
CA ASP A 867 -3.17 34.10 -41.23
C ASP A 867 -3.98 32.87 -40.79
N LEU A 868 -3.28 31.74 -40.59
CA LEU A 868 -3.90 30.49 -40.18
C LEU A 868 -3.92 30.36 -38.65
N PRO A 869 -4.93 29.70 -38.04
CA PRO A 869 -4.89 29.38 -36.62
C PRO A 869 -3.82 28.32 -36.30
N GLU A 870 -3.37 28.27 -35.04
CA GLU A 870 -2.42 27.25 -34.55
C GLU A 870 -2.98 25.81 -34.61
N THR A 871 -4.28 25.66 -34.86
CA THR A 871 -4.97 24.38 -35.03
C THR A 871 -5.38 24.11 -36.48
N ALA A 872 -4.88 24.91 -37.43
CA ALA A 872 -5.16 24.72 -38.85
C ALA A 872 -4.75 23.31 -39.28
N GLN A 873 -5.61 22.63 -40.02
CA GLN A 873 -5.38 21.29 -40.58
C GLN A 873 -5.17 21.40 -42.09
N PRO A 874 -4.56 20.40 -42.74
CA PRO A 874 -4.36 20.41 -44.18
C PRO A 874 -5.65 20.63 -44.97
N TYR A 875 -5.57 21.41 -46.03
CA TYR A 875 -6.71 21.80 -46.86
C TYR A 875 -6.26 22.19 -48.28
N PHE A 876 -7.19 22.11 -49.24
CA PHE A 876 -6.98 22.62 -50.58
C PHE A 876 -7.35 24.12 -50.63
N PRO A 877 -6.39 25.03 -50.88
CA PRO A 877 -6.65 26.47 -50.87
C PRO A 877 -7.56 26.91 -52.01
N SER A 878 -8.36 27.96 -51.79
CA SER A 878 -9.13 28.59 -52.86
C SER A 878 -8.20 29.30 -53.85
N LYS A 879 -8.56 29.27 -55.14
CA LYS A 879 -7.85 30.02 -56.19
C LYS A 879 -7.79 31.55 -55.97
N THR A 880 -8.62 32.08 -55.07
CA THR A 880 -8.74 33.53 -54.79
C THR A 880 -8.25 33.95 -53.40
N ASN A 881 -8.06 33.00 -52.48
CA ASN A 881 -7.56 33.28 -51.14
C ASN A 881 -6.93 32.03 -50.56
N GLN A 882 -5.61 32.08 -50.38
CA GLN A 882 -4.82 30.95 -49.90
C GLN A 882 -5.18 30.52 -48.47
N ASN A 883 -5.74 31.39 -47.61
CA ASN A 883 -6.01 31.08 -46.21
C ASN A 883 -7.31 30.29 -45.95
N LYS A 884 -8.05 29.91 -46.99
CA LYS A 884 -9.33 29.20 -46.85
C LYS A 884 -9.61 28.29 -48.03
N THR A 885 -10.43 27.29 -47.79
CA THR A 885 -11.09 26.51 -48.85
C THR A 885 -12.27 27.29 -49.42
N GLY A 886 -12.50 27.18 -50.73
CA GLY A 886 -13.62 27.78 -51.46
C GLY A 886 -14.36 26.76 -52.33
N SER A 887 -15.24 27.25 -53.21
CA SER A 887 -15.97 26.42 -54.19
C SER A 887 -15.13 26.03 -55.41
N ASP A 888 -14.07 26.80 -55.70
CA ASP A 888 -13.07 26.53 -56.74
C ASP A 888 -11.68 26.58 -56.09
N ASN A 889 -11.12 25.39 -55.87
CA ASN A 889 -9.87 25.19 -55.14
C ASN A 889 -8.75 24.83 -56.11
N LEU A 890 -7.52 25.09 -55.66
CA LEU A 890 -6.33 24.52 -56.27
C LEU A 890 -6.26 23.02 -55.89
N SER A 891 -5.61 22.24 -56.74
CA SER A 891 -5.30 20.83 -56.51
C SER A 891 -4.05 20.61 -55.67
N ILE A 892 -3.37 21.69 -55.26
CA ILE A 892 -2.27 21.65 -54.30
C ILE A 892 -2.83 21.60 -52.86
N LEU A 893 -2.33 20.69 -52.04
CA LEU A 893 -2.65 20.62 -50.63
C LEU A 893 -1.75 21.59 -49.86
N GLU A 894 -2.34 22.48 -49.07
CA GLU A 894 -1.61 23.25 -48.07
C GLU A 894 -1.51 22.43 -46.78
N VAL A 895 -0.28 22.19 -46.31
CA VAL A 895 0.04 21.54 -45.04
C VAL A 895 0.63 22.59 -44.08
N PRO A 896 -0.16 23.14 -43.15
CA PRO A 896 0.25 24.29 -42.34
C PRO A 896 1.44 23.99 -41.42
N ASN A 897 2.37 24.93 -41.34
CA ASN A 897 3.38 25.02 -40.29
C ASN A 897 2.77 25.59 -39.00
N ASN A 898 1.93 24.78 -38.37
CA ASN A 898 1.18 25.13 -37.16
C ASN A 898 1.94 24.77 -35.87
N GLY A 899 2.98 23.92 -35.92
CA GLY A 899 3.82 23.51 -34.79
C GLY A 899 4.92 24.53 -34.41
N ALA A 900 5.15 25.53 -35.26
CA ALA A 900 6.18 26.55 -35.14
C ALA A 900 7.61 26.06 -35.42
N ASP A 901 8.56 27.00 -35.43
CA ASP A 901 9.95 26.75 -35.79
C ASP A 901 10.92 26.77 -34.58
N SER A 902 11.97 25.97 -34.65
CA SER A 902 12.97 25.84 -33.59
C SER A 902 13.83 27.09 -33.38
N TYR A 903 13.84 28.01 -34.34
CA TYR A 903 14.68 29.20 -34.33
C TYR A 903 14.07 30.28 -33.41
N TRP A 904 12.80 30.64 -33.64
CA TRP A 904 12.09 31.70 -32.94
C TRP A 904 11.36 31.26 -31.67
N PHE A 905 10.99 29.98 -31.57
CA PHE A 905 10.14 29.49 -30.47
C PHE A 905 10.93 28.66 -29.46
N LYS A 906 10.45 28.66 -28.20
CA LYS A 906 10.94 27.74 -27.18
C LYS A 906 10.26 26.39 -27.33
N ALA A 907 10.87 25.34 -26.80
CA ALA A 907 10.30 23.99 -26.82
C ALA A 907 8.91 23.94 -26.15
N GLU A 908 8.69 24.71 -25.09
CA GLU A 908 7.40 24.80 -24.39
C GLU A 908 6.29 25.36 -25.28
N ASP A 909 6.59 26.36 -26.11
CA ASP A 909 5.62 26.96 -27.03
C ASP A 909 5.23 25.96 -28.13
N MET A 910 6.21 25.20 -28.64
CA MET A 910 6.02 24.14 -29.63
C MET A 910 5.20 22.97 -29.06
N ILE A 911 5.50 22.53 -27.83
CA ILE A 911 4.71 21.53 -27.10
C ILE A 911 3.28 22.02 -26.85
N ASN A 912 3.09 23.30 -26.52
CA ASN A 912 1.76 23.87 -26.35
C ASN A 912 0.97 23.84 -27.67
N ARG A 913 1.61 24.13 -28.81
CA ARG A 913 0.98 24.01 -30.13
C ARG A 913 0.62 22.58 -30.50
N PHE A 914 1.45 21.61 -30.14
CA PHE A 914 1.07 20.19 -30.23
C PHE A 914 -0.18 19.89 -29.40
N ASN A 915 -0.21 20.33 -28.14
CA ASN A 915 -1.33 20.06 -27.23
C ASN A 915 -2.66 20.71 -27.68
N LYS A 916 -2.59 21.85 -28.36
CA LYS A 916 -3.77 22.47 -29.00
C LYS A 916 -4.34 21.61 -30.14
N ASN A 917 -3.48 20.84 -30.80
CA ASN A 917 -3.88 19.92 -31.87
C ASN A 917 -4.21 18.51 -31.34
N TYR A 918 -3.70 18.12 -30.16
CA TYR A 918 -3.93 16.81 -29.57
C TYR A 918 -3.87 16.83 -28.04
N SER A 919 -4.99 16.51 -27.40
CA SER A 919 -5.14 16.52 -25.94
C SER A 919 -4.91 15.16 -25.27
N GLY A 920 -4.38 14.16 -25.99
CA GLY A 920 -4.19 12.81 -25.45
C GLY A 920 -5.41 11.89 -25.56
N ASP A 921 -6.39 12.21 -26.40
CA ASP A 921 -7.62 11.42 -26.57
C ASP A 921 -7.82 10.98 -28.04
N ILE A 922 -8.81 10.14 -28.28
CA ILE A 922 -9.15 9.61 -29.60
C ILE A 922 -9.48 10.75 -30.58
N LEU A 923 -9.00 10.60 -31.81
CA LEU A 923 -9.26 11.57 -32.88
C LEU A 923 -10.38 11.10 -33.80
N ASP A 924 -11.44 11.89 -33.88
CA ASP A 924 -12.57 11.69 -34.80
C ASP A 924 -12.18 11.89 -36.28
N ASN A 925 -11.15 12.70 -36.52
CA ASN A 925 -10.63 13.02 -37.85
C ASN A 925 -9.10 13.04 -37.81
N PRO A 926 -8.41 12.73 -38.93
CA PRO A 926 -6.96 12.87 -39.00
C PRO A 926 -6.56 14.31 -38.70
N ARG A 927 -5.44 14.46 -38.01
CA ARG A 927 -4.86 15.76 -37.69
C ARG A 927 -3.40 15.80 -38.07
N GLN A 928 -2.84 17.00 -38.10
CA GLN A 928 -1.44 17.22 -38.43
C GLN A 928 -0.82 18.32 -37.57
N VAL A 929 0.47 18.15 -37.26
CA VAL A 929 1.35 19.19 -36.71
C VAL A 929 2.68 19.19 -37.48
N THR A 930 3.09 20.34 -38.02
CA THR A 930 4.39 20.48 -38.71
C THR A 930 5.29 21.40 -37.90
N TYR A 931 6.49 20.92 -37.62
CA TYR A 931 7.60 21.70 -37.09
C TYR A 931 8.60 22.05 -38.18
N LEU A 932 9.32 23.15 -37.97
CA LEU A 932 10.36 23.62 -38.88
C LEU A 932 11.70 23.80 -38.15
N SER A 933 12.79 23.46 -38.85
CA SER A 933 14.15 23.84 -38.48
C SER A 933 14.97 24.22 -39.71
N HIS A 934 16.12 24.85 -39.49
CA HIS A 934 17.07 25.20 -40.54
C HIS A 934 18.40 24.52 -40.28
N PRO A 935 18.98 23.79 -41.24
CA PRO A 935 20.24 23.09 -41.02
C PRO A 935 21.39 24.06 -40.81
N HIS A 936 21.32 25.27 -41.38
CA HIS A 936 22.32 26.34 -41.28
C HIS A 936 22.44 26.94 -39.88
N TRP A 937 21.35 26.93 -39.10
CA TRP A 937 21.30 27.58 -37.80
C TRP A 937 21.17 26.63 -36.62
N PHE A 938 21.09 25.31 -36.88
CA PHE A 938 20.82 24.21 -35.93
C PHE A 938 21.92 23.99 -34.87
N ASN A 939 22.20 25.04 -34.12
CA ASN A 939 23.13 25.11 -33.02
C ASN A 939 22.61 24.29 -31.83
N LYS A 940 23.44 24.16 -30.78
CA LYS A 940 23.11 23.33 -29.61
C LYS A 940 21.77 23.70 -28.95
N SER A 941 21.39 24.98 -28.93
CA SER A 941 20.09 25.38 -28.37
C SER A 941 18.92 24.89 -29.21
N GLU A 942 19.00 24.90 -30.54
CA GLU A 942 17.92 24.38 -31.41
C GLU A 942 17.84 22.86 -31.35
N GLN A 943 18.99 22.19 -31.28
CA GLN A 943 19.08 20.75 -31.06
C GLN A 943 18.36 20.34 -29.78
N ASP A 944 18.67 21.00 -28.66
CA ASP A 944 18.07 20.69 -27.36
C ASP A 944 16.56 20.99 -27.34
N ARG A 945 16.10 22.02 -28.06
CA ARG A 945 14.67 22.32 -28.21
C ARG A 945 13.95 21.21 -28.98
N MET A 946 14.47 20.82 -30.15
CA MET A 946 13.84 19.79 -30.98
C MET A 946 13.86 18.42 -30.31
N ASP A 947 14.99 18.04 -29.70
CA ASP A 947 15.10 16.78 -28.94
C ASP A 947 14.06 16.73 -27.81
N LYS A 948 13.84 17.84 -27.11
CA LYS A 948 12.82 17.96 -26.06
C LYS A 948 11.39 17.85 -26.62
N VAL A 949 11.10 18.51 -27.74
CA VAL A 949 9.77 18.45 -28.39
C VAL A 949 9.47 17.03 -28.86
N LEU A 950 10.40 16.38 -29.57
CA LEU A 950 10.19 15.02 -30.08
C LEU A 950 10.14 13.99 -28.94
N THR A 951 10.95 14.15 -27.89
CA THR A 951 10.82 13.32 -26.67
C THR A 951 9.43 13.44 -26.03
N TYR A 952 8.80 14.62 -26.10
CA TYR A 952 7.43 14.80 -25.63
C TYR A 952 6.42 14.09 -26.53
N VAL A 953 6.53 14.28 -27.85
CA VAL A 953 5.66 13.66 -28.87
C VAL A 953 5.76 12.13 -28.83
N ASP A 954 6.93 11.58 -28.52
CA ASP A 954 7.19 10.14 -28.42
C ASP A 954 6.29 9.41 -27.41
N ASN A 955 5.70 10.14 -26.45
CA ASN A 955 4.77 9.57 -25.48
C ASN A 955 3.42 9.17 -26.07
N PHE A 956 3.18 9.47 -27.35
CA PHE A 956 1.88 9.26 -28.01
C PHE A 956 2.00 8.49 -29.32
N LYS A 957 3.14 7.86 -29.60
CA LYS A 957 3.34 7.17 -30.88
C LYS A 957 2.55 5.89 -30.98
N ASN A 958 2.15 5.59 -32.21
CA ASN A 958 1.42 4.38 -32.51
C ASN A 958 2.32 3.14 -32.67
N ASP A 959 3.58 3.31 -33.06
CA ASP A 959 4.57 2.23 -33.17
C ASP A 959 4.89 1.61 -31.80
N THR A 960 4.90 2.43 -30.75
CA THR A 960 5.04 2.01 -29.34
C THR A 960 3.70 1.72 -28.67
N ASP A 961 2.58 1.81 -29.42
CA ASP A 961 1.22 1.53 -28.95
C ASP A 961 0.74 2.43 -27.81
N ASP A 962 1.21 3.68 -27.77
CA ASP A 962 0.90 4.65 -26.72
C ASP A 962 -0.11 5.72 -27.16
N GLY A 963 -0.38 5.84 -28.47
CA GLY A 963 -1.31 6.83 -29.00
C GLY A 963 -1.48 6.77 -30.53
N PRO A 964 -2.10 7.80 -31.12
CA PRO A 964 -2.37 7.87 -32.55
C PRO A 964 -1.29 8.61 -33.36
N VAL A 965 -0.15 8.96 -32.76
CA VAL A 965 0.88 9.74 -33.45
C VAL A 965 1.67 8.90 -34.44
N ILE A 966 1.85 9.45 -35.65
CA ILE A 966 2.71 8.92 -36.69
C ILE A 966 3.67 10.02 -37.15
N TYR A 967 4.98 9.76 -37.11
CA TYR A 967 5.93 10.62 -37.80
C TYR A 967 5.85 10.41 -39.31
N ALA A 968 5.65 11.49 -40.04
CA ALA A 968 5.38 11.47 -41.47
C ALA A 968 6.18 12.53 -42.21
N ALA A 969 6.55 12.23 -43.47
CA ALA A 969 6.98 13.28 -44.38
C ALA A 969 5.77 14.06 -44.90
N SER A 970 5.98 15.25 -45.45
CA SER A 970 4.89 16.12 -45.93
C SER A 970 4.10 15.47 -47.07
N LYS A 971 4.79 14.74 -47.97
CA LYS A 971 4.15 13.91 -49.01
C LYS A 971 3.26 12.80 -48.44
N ASP A 972 3.58 12.25 -47.27
CA ASP A 972 2.80 11.16 -46.66
C ASP A 972 1.45 11.71 -46.15
N ILE A 973 1.43 12.97 -45.72
CA ILE A 973 0.22 13.69 -45.28
C ILE A 973 -0.72 13.93 -46.46
N TYR A 974 -0.19 14.21 -47.65
CA TYR A 974 -1.01 14.39 -48.86
C TYR A 974 -1.98 13.23 -49.09
N ASN A 975 -1.48 11.99 -49.04
CA ASN A 975 -2.28 10.79 -49.27
C ASN A 975 -3.44 10.64 -48.26
N ALA A 976 -3.29 11.16 -47.03
CA ALA A 976 -4.34 11.10 -46.01
C ALA A 976 -5.48 12.11 -46.23
N TRP A 977 -5.22 13.17 -47.01
CA TRP A 977 -6.19 14.24 -47.34
C TRP A 977 -6.67 14.20 -48.79
N GLU A 978 -5.94 13.56 -49.70
CA GLU A 978 -6.34 13.41 -51.10
C GLU A 978 -7.71 12.72 -51.20
N GLY A 979 -8.72 13.37 -51.78
CA GLY A 979 -10.07 12.82 -52.00
C GLY A 979 -10.97 12.77 -50.76
N LYS A 980 -10.69 13.58 -49.73
CA LYS A 980 -11.68 14.03 -48.73
C LYS A 980 -12.22 15.39 -49.15
#